data_AF-A0A1D7Y1M4-F1
#
_entry.id   AF-A0A1D7Y1M4-F1
#
_cell.length_a   1.000
_cell.length_b   1.000
_cell.length_c   1.000
_cell.angle_alpha   90.00
_cell.angle_beta   90.00
_cell.angle_gamma   90.00
#
_symmetry.space_group_name_H-M   'P 1'
#
loop_
_entity.id
_entity.type
_entity.pdbx_description
1 polymer ?
#
loop_
_entity_poly.entity_id
_entity_poly.type
_entity_poly.pdbx_seq_one_letter_code
_entity_poly.pdbx_strand_id
1 'polypeptide(L)'
;MSNTLNKVPLGQKIAFGLGMLANQMFPAALGIFMVVLVQNLGFPGWMWGIIYFFPRIFDSFTDPIMGFISDNTKSKWGRRRQYVFIGAIVMGISFAIMWQLYIDSGVDYNFVYFMFWSFIFYLGLTIFSVPYVAMGYEMSDDFHERTSIMAVAQWIGQWAWVIAPWFWVIMYINGDDGWFETAEEATRTLAIWVGVILMFVAMVPALFIKSKSTLDEDYADLSLSNIKGSFKEIKLGFQEALKIKPFRKLCISTFLIFNAFNTVATFTFFVIVYQLFNGDAEAANAGYWPSLFGCLGALSTTFIVIPIVTRMSRKLGKKNAFLWSQGISIIGYILLWFLLIPGKPYMFIFALPFFSFGIGSLFTLMMSMTSDVIDLDELNTGKRREGIFGAIYWWMVKFGFAIAGALSGVILSVIGFQEGIASTEQEGAIIGLRVFFSGFPILGTLIAMWIMRDYDLTEEKAVKISAELAKRKEKPTSFYQTNKLASLLASGIQIDSTSDTDFTSKSDADIKALFSETLNKGLHGMCFSPYLEGQNIGNQLSESQISQRMDVIAPYTQWVRSFSCTEGNEHTPKIAHEKHLKTMVGAWIGSDKAQNEKELNTLIKLGKSGFVDIAVVGNETLMREELTEEELIAYINRVKRSLPGIPVGYVDAYYQFVERPKLIDACDVILANCYPFWEGCSIEQSATYLKQMYAVTQQVANGKPVIITETGWPNQGDHTKDAEPSENNAMKYFIDTANWAGQNEVPLFYFSSFDESWKVHHEGDVGARWGLWDKNENLKFQ
;
A
#
# COMPACT_ATOMS: atom_id res chain seq x y z
N MET A 1 7.07 -18.47 18.06
CA MET A 1 6.07 -19.13 17.19
C MET A 1 6.74 -19.55 15.89
N SER A 2 6.35 -20.67 15.29
CA SER A 2 7.10 -21.34 14.20
C SER A 2 7.15 -20.53 12.90
N ASN A 3 8.36 -20.31 12.37
CA ASN A 3 8.65 -19.75 11.04
C ASN A 3 8.26 -20.72 9.91
N THR A 4 6.96 -20.92 9.66
CA THR A 4 6.53 -21.44 8.36
C THR A 4 6.55 -20.27 7.36
N LEU A 5 7.61 -20.22 6.53
CA LEU A 5 7.70 -19.34 5.37
C LEU A 5 6.38 -19.39 4.58
N ASN A 6 5.59 -18.30 4.61
CA ASN A 6 4.32 -18.17 3.90
C ASN A 6 4.56 -18.17 2.39
N LYS A 7 4.69 -19.36 1.79
CA LYS A 7 4.72 -19.53 0.34
C LYS A 7 3.34 -19.26 -0.23
N VAL A 8 3.29 -18.51 -1.32
CA VAL A 8 2.06 -18.25 -2.05
C VAL A 8 1.62 -19.53 -2.75
N PRO A 9 0.37 -19.99 -2.57
CA PRO A 9 -0.13 -21.19 -3.23
C PRO A 9 0.01 -21.10 -4.76
N LEU A 10 0.36 -22.21 -5.40
CA LEU A 10 0.55 -22.26 -6.86
C LEU A 10 -0.70 -21.78 -7.62
N GLY A 11 -1.90 -22.08 -7.12
CA GLY A 11 -3.16 -21.61 -7.72
C GLY A 11 -3.25 -20.08 -7.80
N GLN A 12 -2.77 -19.35 -6.78
CA GLN A 12 -2.73 -17.88 -6.83
C GLN A 12 -1.66 -17.36 -7.80
N LYS A 13 -0.51 -18.05 -7.89
CA LYS A 13 0.53 -17.72 -8.89
C LYS A 13 0.01 -17.91 -10.32
N ILE A 14 -0.74 -18.99 -10.57
CA ILE A 14 -1.37 -19.25 -11.87
C ILE A 14 -2.45 -18.20 -12.16
N ALA A 15 -3.32 -17.88 -11.20
CA ALA A 15 -4.32 -16.84 -11.34
C ALA A 15 -3.68 -15.48 -11.70
N PHE A 16 -2.60 -15.12 -11.00
CA PHE A 16 -1.82 -13.93 -11.31
C PHE A 16 -1.21 -13.99 -12.72
N GLY A 17 -0.65 -15.13 -13.12
CA GLY A 17 -0.07 -15.29 -14.46
C GLY A 17 -1.09 -15.28 -15.60
N LEU A 18 -2.32 -15.73 -15.38
CA LEU A 18 -3.41 -15.56 -16.36
C LEU A 18 -3.72 -14.07 -16.59
N GLY A 19 -3.71 -13.25 -15.53
CA GLY A 19 -3.74 -11.80 -15.69
C GLY A 19 -2.58 -11.25 -16.52
N MET A 20 -1.38 -11.83 -16.40
CA MET A 20 -0.20 -11.41 -17.17
C MET A 20 -0.37 -11.74 -18.66
N LEU A 21 -0.96 -12.89 -18.97
CA LEU A 21 -1.31 -13.25 -20.34
C LEU A 21 -2.23 -12.23 -20.97
N ALA A 22 -3.32 -11.84 -20.31
CA ALA A 22 -4.20 -10.79 -20.82
C ALA A 22 -3.46 -9.44 -20.95
N ASN A 23 -2.67 -9.05 -19.93
CA ASN A 23 -1.90 -7.81 -19.91
C ASN A 23 -0.93 -7.70 -21.09
N GLN A 24 -0.36 -8.81 -21.57
CA GLN A 24 0.56 -8.84 -22.71
C GLN A 24 -0.13 -9.10 -24.04
N MET A 25 -1.18 -9.93 -24.07
CA MET A 25 -1.85 -10.32 -25.31
C MET A 25 -2.64 -9.18 -25.94
N PHE A 26 -3.32 -8.34 -25.16
CA PHE A 26 -4.04 -7.19 -25.71
C PHE A 26 -3.11 -6.23 -26.49
N PRO A 27 -1.99 -5.75 -25.92
CA PRO A 27 -1.00 -4.96 -26.68
C PRO A 27 -0.37 -5.71 -27.85
N ALA A 28 -0.10 -7.02 -27.71
CA ALA A 28 0.50 -7.82 -28.77
C ALA A 28 -0.46 -7.97 -29.97
N ALA A 29 -1.73 -8.30 -29.72
CA ALA A 29 -2.77 -8.39 -30.75
C ALA A 29 -3.03 -7.03 -31.41
N LEU A 30 -3.11 -5.95 -30.62
CA LEU A 30 -3.21 -4.58 -31.14
C LEU A 30 -2.07 -4.27 -32.11
N GLY A 31 -0.83 -4.62 -31.76
CA GLY A 31 0.34 -4.39 -32.62
C GLY A 31 0.23 -5.08 -33.98
N ILE A 32 -0.30 -6.29 -34.02
CA ILE A 32 -0.48 -7.06 -35.27
C ILE A 32 -1.66 -6.53 -36.10
N PHE A 33 -2.81 -6.28 -35.46
CA PHE A 33 -4.02 -5.85 -36.17
C PHE A 33 -3.88 -4.45 -36.80
N MET A 34 -3.01 -3.59 -36.25
CA MET A 34 -2.75 -2.24 -36.75
C MET A 34 -2.30 -2.18 -38.21
N VAL A 35 -1.78 -3.28 -38.76
CA VAL A 35 -1.38 -3.38 -40.18
C VAL A 35 -2.58 -3.24 -41.12
N VAL A 36 -3.74 -3.75 -40.74
CA VAL A 36 -4.98 -3.70 -41.54
C VAL A 36 -5.46 -2.28 -41.75
N LEU A 37 -5.24 -1.37 -40.77
CA LEU A 37 -5.61 0.02 -40.91
C LEU A 37 -4.93 0.67 -42.13
N VAL A 38 -3.65 0.36 -42.35
CA VAL A 38 -2.85 0.94 -43.43
C VAL A 38 -3.00 0.14 -44.72
N GLN A 39 -2.82 -1.18 -44.66
CA GLN A 39 -2.76 -2.02 -45.87
C GLN A 39 -4.13 -2.25 -46.52
N ASN A 40 -5.19 -2.31 -45.73
CA ASN A 40 -6.52 -2.72 -46.22
C ASN A 40 -7.55 -1.58 -46.14
N LEU A 41 -7.59 -0.85 -45.02
CA LEU A 41 -8.53 0.26 -44.81
C LEU A 41 -8.02 1.61 -45.35
N GLY A 42 -6.82 1.64 -45.92
CA GLY A 42 -6.29 2.80 -46.66
C GLY A 42 -5.93 4.00 -45.78
N PHE A 43 -5.63 3.80 -44.49
CA PHE A 43 -5.24 4.89 -43.62
C PHE A 43 -3.90 5.48 -44.10
N PRO A 44 -3.82 6.78 -44.38
CA PRO A 44 -2.55 7.41 -44.70
C PRO A 44 -1.61 7.35 -43.49
N GLY A 45 -0.30 7.33 -43.74
CA GLY A 45 0.71 7.15 -42.69
C GLY A 45 0.63 8.15 -41.53
N TRP A 46 0.16 9.37 -41.77
CA TRP A 46 -0.05 10.37 -40.70
C TRP A 46 -1.18 9.98 -39.74
N MET A 47 -2.26 9.37 -40.22
CA MET A 47 -3.36 8.88 -39.37
C MET A 47 -2.88 7.75 -38.47
N TRP A 48 -2.11 6.81 -39.04
CA TRP A 48 -1.47 5.73 -38.28
C TRP A 48 -0.56 6.30 -37.19
N GLY A 49 0.26 7.31 -37.52
CA GLY A 49 1.12 7.99 -36.54
C GLY A 49 0.34 8.63 -35.38
N ILE A 50 -0.79 9.29 -35.66
CA ILE A 50 -1.65 9.89 -34.62
C ILE A 50 -2.28 8.80 -33.73
N ILE A 51 -2.83 7.74 -34.32
CA ILE A 51 -3.44 6.62 -33.58
C ILE A 51 -2.42 5.91 -32.70
N TYR A 52 -1.17 5.79 -33.15
CA TYR A 52 -0.12 5.19 -32.35
C TYR A 52 0.32 6.10 -31.19
N PHE A 53 0.33 7.42 -31.39
CA PHE A 53 0.91 8.39 -30.47
C PHE A 53 -0.05 8.89 -29.38
N PHE A 54 -1.23 9.39 -29.74
CA PHE A 54 -2.12 10.08 -28.78
C PHE A 54 -2.72 9.17 -27.70
N PRO A 55 -3.23 7.97 -28.01
CA PRO A 55 -3.74 7.06 -26.99
C PRO A 55 -2.64 6.61 -26.00
N ARG A 56 -1.40 6.50 -26.47
CA ARG A 56 -0.23 6.20 -25.61
C ARG A 56 0.13 7.35 -24.68
N ILE A 57 0.06 8.60 -25.17
CA ILE A 57 0.22 9.78 -24.31
C ILE A 57 -0.85 9.81 -23.23
N PHE A 58 -2.11 9.57 -23.61
CA PHE A 58 -3.22 9.51 -22.67
C PHE A 58 -2.96 8.47 -21.57
N ASP A 59 -2.58 7.25 -21.95
CA ASP A 59 -2.19 6.17 -21.03
C ASP A 59 -1.05 6.59 -20.06
N SER A 60 -0.07 7.34 -20.56
CA SER A 60 1.06 7.83 -19.74
C SER A 60 0.64 8.81 -18.63
N PHE A 61 -0.49 9.50 -18.78
CA PHE A 61 -1.06 10.38 -17.77
C PHE A 61 -2.04 9.66 -16.86
N THR A 62 -2.85 8.74 -17.40
CA THR A 62 -3.84 8.00 -16.61
C THR A 62 -3.16 6.99 -15.68
N ASP A 63 -2.02 6.41 -16.06
CA ASP A 63 -1.30 5.41 -15.26
C ASP A 63 -0.93 5.90 -13.84
N PRO A 64 -0.22 7.04 -13.67
CA PRO A 64 0.09 7.57 -12.33
C PRO A 64 -1.16 7.92 -11.51
N ILE A 65 -2.20 8.44 -12.17
CA ILE A 65 -3.47 8.79 -11.52
C ILE A 65 -4.13 7.52 -10.99
N MET A 66 -4.21 6.47 -11.80
CA MET A 66 -4.78 5.19 -11.41
C MET A 66 -3.94 4.50 -10.34
N GLY A 67 -2.61 4.64 -10.37
CA GLY A 67 -1.71 4.17 -9.31
C GLY A 67 -2.04 4.83 -7.97
N PHE A 68 -2.21 6.16 -7.96
CA PHE A 68 -2.62 6.90 -6.77
C PHE A 68 -4.02 6.49 -6.27
N ILE A 69 -5.00 6.37 -7.19
CA ILE A 69 -6.37 5.95 -6.84
C ILE A 69 -6.33 4.55 -6.21
N SER A 70 -5.67 3.60 -6.88
CA SER A 70 -5.58 2.22 -6.41
C SER A 70 -4.88 2.12 -5.06
N ASP A 71 -3.89 2.96 -4.79
CA ASP A 71 -3.17 2.94 -3.52
C ASP A 71 -4.01 3.51 -2.37
N ASN A 72 -4.96 4.42 -2.62
CA ASN A 72 -5.77 5.07 -1.58
C ASN A 72 -7.21 4.55 -1.49
N THR A 73 -7.53 3.44 -2.15
CA THR A 73 -8.91 2.93 -2.20
C THR A 73 -9.30 2.16 -0.94
N LYS A 74 -10.37 2.62 -0.27
CA LYS A 74 -11.04 1.92 0.83
C LYS A 74 -12.17 1.04 0.31
N SER A 75 -12.03 -0.28 0.43
CA SER A 75 -13.00 -1.24 -0.10
C SER A 75 -13.01 -2.56 0.68
N LYS A 76 -14.22 -3.16 0.80
CA LYS A 76 -14.41 -4.51 1.36
C LYS A 76 -13.72 -5.61 0.56
N TRP A 77 -13.45 -5.37 -0.72
CA TRP A 77 -12.72 -6.29 -1.60
C TRP A 77 -11.21 -5.99 -1.62
N GLY A 78 -10.75 -5.04 -0.82
CA GLY A 78 -9.37 -4.55 -0.79
C GLY A 78 -9.06 -3.51 -1.84
N ARG A 79 -7.78 -3.11 -1.92
CA ARG A 79 -7.35 -1.94 -2.70
C ARG A 79 -7.51 -2.08 -4.21
N ARG A 80 -7.33 -3.29 -4.75
CA ARG A 80 -7.05 -3.48 -6.20
C ARG A 80 -8.08 -4.31 -6.96
N ARG A 81 -8.80 -5.22 -6.29
CA ARG A 81 -9.63 -6.25 -6.95
C ARG A 81 -10.73 -5.67 -7.83
N GLN A 82 -11.43 -4.64 -7.35
CA GLN A 82 -12.48 -3.96 -8.13
C GLN A 82 -11.96 -3.39 -9.46
N TYR A 83 -10.78 -2.78 -9.46
CA TYR A 83 -10.24 -2.15 -10.66
C TYR A 83 -9.75 -3.18 -11.66
N VAL A 84 -9.10 -4.25 -11.20
CA VAL A 84 -8.72 -5.37 -12.08
C VAL A 84 -9.96 -5.97 -12.75
N PHE A 85 -11.06 -6.16 -12.00
CA PHE A 85 -12.30 -6.70 -12.56
C PHE A 85 -12.98 -5.75 -13.55
N ILE A 86 -13.17 -4.48 -13.19
CA ILE A 86 -13.83 -3.48 -14.04
C ILE A 86 -12.97 -3.18 -15.28
N GLY A 87 -11.66 -3.01 -15.10
CA GLY A 87 -10.72 -2.78 -16.18
C GLY A 87 -10.70 -3.91 -17.19
N ALA A 88 -10.79 -5.17 -16.74
CA ALA A 88 -10.90 -6.34 -17.63
C ALA A 88 -12.14 -6.26 -18.55
N ILE A 89 -13.30 -5.88 -18.00
CA ILE A 89 -14.54 -5.71 -18.77
C ILE A 89 -14.39 -4.61 -19.81
N VAL A 90 -13.97 -3.42 -19.36
CA VAL A 90 -13.84 -2.25 -20.24
C VAL A 90 -12.84 -2.54 -21.35
N MET A 91 -11.69 -3.11 -21.02
CA MET A 91 -10.63 -3.47 -21.97
C MET A 91 -11.10 -4.50 -22.99
N GLY A 92 -11.77 -5.58 -22.58
CA GLY A 92 -12.23 -6.62 -23.51
C GLY A 92 -13.34 -6.18 -24.45
N ILE A 93 -14.36 -5.47 -23.91
CA ILE A 93 -15.47 -4.95 -24.72
C ILE A 93 -14.97 -3.89 -25.70
N SER A 94 -14.20 -2.92 -25.22
CA SER A 94 -13.68 -1.86 -26.08
C SER A 94 -12.74 -2.40 -27.15
N PHE A 95 -11.90 -3.41 -26.86
CA PHE A 95 -11.07 -4.04 -27.88
C PHE A 95 -11.91 -4.68 -28.98
N ALA A 96 -12.95 -5.44 -28.64
CA ALA A 96 -13.83 -6.06 -29.63
C ALA A 96 -14.55 -5.02 -30.51
N ILE A 97 -15.05 -3.93 -29.89
CA ILE A 97 -15.78 -2.87 -30.60
C ILE A 97 -14.83 -2.03 -31.46
N MET A 98 -13.64 -1.70 -30.96
CA MET A 98 -12.65 -0.84 -31.64
C MET A 98 -12.32 -1.31 -33.06
N TRP A 99 -12.35 -2.62 -33.31
CA TRP A 99 -12.02 -3.22 -34.59
C TRP A 99 -13.20 -3.41 -35.55
N GLN A 100 -14.42 -3.01 -35.19
CA GLN A 100 -15.61 -3.13 -36.05
C GLN A 100 -15.62 -2.06 -37.16
N LEU A 101 -14.60 -2.09 -38.00
CA LEU A 101 -14.38 -1.17 -39.12
C LEU A 101 -14.83 -1.81 -40.43
N TYR A 102 -15.43 -0.98 -41.29
CA TYR A 102 -15.91 -1.39 -42.62
C TYR A 102 -15.38 -0.44 -43.66
N ILE A 103 -14.88 -0.98 -44.78
CA ILE A 103 -14.29 -0.18 -45.86
C ILE A 103 -15.31 0.84 -46.41
N ASP A 104 -16.58 0.43 -46.53
CA ASP A 104 -17.69 1.24 -47.04
C ASP A 104 -18.03 2.46 -46.16
N SER A 105 -17.61 2.47 -44.89
CA SER A 105 -17.84 3.60 -43.99
C SER A 105 -16.92 4.80 -44.28
N GLY A 106 -15.86 4.60 -45.08
CA GLY A 106 -14.90 5.64 -45.43
C GLY A 106 -13.79 5.84 -44.39
N VAL A 107 -12.63 6.27 -44.86
CA VAL A 107 -11.39 6.38 -44.07
C VAL A 107 -11.54 7.35 -42.90
N ASP A 108 -12.12 8.53 -43.14
CA ASP A 108 -12.25 9.57 -42.11
C ASP A 108 -13.17 9.13 -40.95
N TYR A 109 -14.27 8.47 -41.26
CA TYR A 109 -15.17 7.91 -40.25
C TYR A 109 -14.47 6.82 -39.43
N ASN A 110 -13.85 5.85 -40.12
CA ASN A 110 -13.13 4.76 -39.47
C ASN A 110 -11.99 5.28 -38.58
N PHE A 111 -11.30 6.35 -39.00
CA PHE A 111 -10.27 7.01 -38.22
C PHE A 111 -10.82 7.59 -36.91
N VAL A 112 -11.88 8.39 -36.97
CA VAL A 112 -12.50 9.00 -35.78
C VAL A 112 -13.08 7.93 -34.85
N TYR A 113 -13.73 6.91 -35.43
CA TYR A 113 -14.29 5.77 -34.70
C TYR A 113 -13.20 5.01 -33.94
N PHE A 114 -12.14 4.60 -34.65
CA PHE A 114 -11.04 3.85 -34.05
C PHE A 114 -10.33 4.69 -32.98
N MET A 115 -10.09 5.97 -33.25
CA MET A 115 -9.48 6.89 -32.30
C MET A 115 -10.27 6.98 -30.99
N PHE A 116 -11.58 7.18 -31.07
CA PHE A 116 -12.45 7.27 -29.91
C PHE A 116 -12.41 5.99 -29.06
N TRP A 117 -12.59 4.83 -29.70
CA TRP A 117 -12.55 3.55 -28.99
C TRP A 117 -11.17 3.18 -28.48
N SER A 118 -10.10 3.65 -29.13
CA SER A 118 -8.74 3.45 -28.64
C SER A 118 -8.53 4.16 -27.29
N PHE A 119 -9.06 5.37 -27.08
CA PHE A 119 -8.98 6.03 -25.77
C PHE A 119 -9.71 5.24 -24.67
N ILE A 120 -10.89 4.67 -24.99
CA ILE A 120 -11.64 3.82 -24.05
C ILE A 120 -10.86 2.54 -23.75
N PHE A 121 -10.26 1.92 -24.77
CA PHE A 121 -9.43 0.73 -24.61
C PHE A 121 -8.21 0.98 -23.73
N TYR A 122 -7.46 2.06 -23.98
CA TYR A 122 -6.30 2.42 -23.17
C TYR A 122 -6.71 2.81 -21.75
N LEU A 123 -7.86 3.47 -21.55
CA LEU A 123 -8.40 3.71 -20.21
C LEU A 123 -8.70 2.39 -19.47
N GLY A 124 -9.34 1.44 -20.15
CA GLY A 124 -9.57 0.08 -19.62
C GLY A 124 -8.26 -0.63 -19.28
N LEU A 125 -7.26 -0.53 -20.15
CA LEU A 125 -5.93 -1.07 -19.94
C LEU A 125 -5.24 -0.42 -18.74
N THR A 126 -5.35 0.90 -18.51
CA THR A 126 -4.82 1.56 -17.31
C THR A 126 -5.51 1.05 -16.05
N ILE A 127 -6.86 1.02 -16.03
CA ILE A 127 -7.67 0.58 -14.86
C ILE A 127 -7.36 -0.88 -14.51
N PHE A 128 -7.06 -1.71 -15.50
CA PHE A 128 -6.65 -3.09 -15.30
C PHE A 128 -5.17 -3.22 -14.89
N SER A 129 -4.25 -2.76 -15.74
CA SER A 129 -2.82 -3.11 -15.69
C SER A 129 -2.09 -2.51 -14.50
N VAL A 130 -2.40 -1.27 -14.11
CA VAL A 130 -1.72 -0.59 -13.00
C VAL A 130 -2.01 -1.29 -11.65
N PRO A 131 -3.28 -1.51 -11.27
CA PRO A 131 -3.60 -2.26 -10.05
C PRO A 131 -3.20 -3.74 -10.15
N TYR A 132 -3.30 -4.35 -11.35
CA TYR A 132 -2.88 -5.73 -11.57
C TYR A 132 -1.39 -5.94 -11.29
N VAL A 133 -0.51 -5.12 -11.88
CA VAL A 133 0.93 -5.23 -11.65
C VAL A 133 1.26 -5.01 -10.18
N ALA A 134 0.65 -4.00 -9.56
CA ALA A 134 0.91 -3.67 -8.17
C ALA A 134 0.45 -4.78 -7.19
N MET A 135 -0.63 -5.49 -7.51
CA MET A 135 -1.04 -6.69 -6.78
C MET A 135 0.09 -7.73 -6.73
N GLY A 136 0.87 -7.87 -7.81
CA GLY A 136 2.02 -8.77 -7.86
C GLY A 136 3.15 -8.40 -6.88
N TYR A 137 3.31 -7.12 -6.56
CA TYR A 137 4.31 -6.66 -5.58
C TYR A 137 3.86 -6.94 -4.13
N GLU A 138 2.55 -6.95 -3.87
CA GLU A 138 1.95 -7.19 -2.55
C GLU A 138 1.82 -8.68 -2.18
N MET A 139 1.88 -9.59 -3.16
CA MET A 139 1.56 -11.01 -2.95
C MET A 139 2.49 -11.74 -1.99
N SER A 140 3.72 -11.27 -1.77
CA SER A 140 4.65 -11.89 -0.83
C SER A 140 5.65 -10.86 -0.31
N ASP A 141 6.04 -10.98 0.96
CA ASP A 141 7.15 -10.24 1.55
C ASP A 141 8.49 -11.00 1.45
N ASP A 142 8.51 -12.23 0.93
CA ASP A 142 9.72 -13.03 0.78
C ASP A 142 10.47 -12.74 -0.54
N PHE A 143 11.78 -12.51 -0.43
CA PHE A 143 12.65 -12.10 -1.53
C PHE A 143 12.70 -13.09 -2.70
N HIS A 144 12.71 -14.40 -2.41
CA HIS A 144 12.78 -15.47 -3.42
C HIS A 144 11.40 -15.79 -3.98
N GLU A 145 10.37 -15.77 -3.13
CA GLU A 145 9.00 -16.04 -3.51
C GLU A 145 8.46 -14.99 -4.48
N ARG A 146 8.79 -13.70 -4.27
CA ARG A 146 8.52 -12.64 -5.26
C ARG A 146 9.08 -12.96 -6.64
N THR A 147 10.32 -13.45 -6.70
CA THR A 147 10.93 -13.86 -7.98
C THR A 147 10.17 -15.05 -8.59
N SER A 148 9.75 -16.02 -7.77
CA SER A 148 8.95 -17.16 -8.23
C SER A 148 7.58 -16.75 -8.77
N ILE A 149 6.88 -15.81 -8.13
CA ILE A 149 5.59 -15.29 -8.59
C ILE A 149 5.76 -14.63 -9.95
N MET A 150 6.76 -13.76 -10.09
CA MET A 150 7.06 -13.08 -11.36
C MET A 150 7.47 -14.05 -12.46
N ALA A 151 8.25 -15.09 -12.13
CA ALA A 151 8.65 -16.12 -13.09
C ALA A 151 7.44 -16.91 -13.63
N VAL A 152 6.50 -17.33 -12.75
CA VAL A 152 5.27 -18.00 -13.19
C VAL A 152 4.41 -17.06 -14.02
N ALA A 153 4.28 -15.80 -13.59
CA ALA A 153 3.51 -14.81 -14.32
C ALA A 153 4.06 -14.56 -15.73
N GLN A 154 5.38 -14.40 -15.85
CA GLN A 154 6.03 -14.23 -17.14
C GLN A 154 5.95 -15.49 -17.99
N TRP A 155 6.11 -16.68 -17.41
CA TRP A 155 5.98 -17.94 -18.14
C TRP A 155 4.60 -18.06 -18.81
N ILE A 156 3.52 -17.74 -18.10
CA ILE A 156 2.16 -17.73 -18.64
C ILE A 156 1.98 -16.55 -19.61
N GLY A 157 2.49 -15.38 -19.26
CA GLY A 157 2.42 -14.16 -20.06
C GLY A 157 3.07 -14.26 -21.44
N GLN A 158 4.18 -14.99 -21.56
CA GLN A 158 4.92 -15.15 -22.82
C GLN A 158 4.11 -15.85 -23.92
N TRP A 159 3.06 -16.60 -23.57
CA TRP A 159 2.15 -17.17 -24.56
C TRP A 159 1.45 -16.10 -25.40
N ALA A 160 1.35 -14.86 -24.91
CA ALA A 160 0.94 -13.70 -25.71
C ALA A 160 1.80 -13.56 -26.99
N TRP A 161 3.11 -13.64 -26.83
CA TRP A 161 4.08 -13.45 -27.91
C TRP A 161 4.32 -14.72 -28.73
N VAL A 162 3.89 -15.88 -28.23
CA VAL A 162 3.81 -17.11 -29.02
C VAL A 162 2.60 -17.06 -29.97
N ILE A 163 1.45 -16.60 -29.49
CA ILE A 163 0.17 -16.64 -30.21
C ILE A 163 -0.02 -15.43 -31.14
N ALA A 164 0.25 -14.21 -30.66
CA ALA A 164 -0.08 -12.99 -31.41
C ALA A 164 0.51 -12.91 -32.83
N PRO A 165 1.78 -13.30 -33.08
CA PRO A 165 2.33 -13.27 -34.45
C PRO A 165 1.58 -14.16 -35.44
N TRP A 166 0.86 -15.19 -34.98
CA TRP A 166 0.06 -16.05 -35.84
C TRP A 166 -1.24 -15.40 -36.29
N PHE A 167 -1.71 -14.35 -35.61
CA PHE A 167 -2.85 -13.60 -36.12
C PHE A 167 -2.56 -12.98 -37.48
N TRP A 168 -1.32 -12.52 -37.72
CA TRP A 168 -0.90 -12.06 -39.03
C TRP A 168 -1.12 -13.13 -40.10
N VAL A 169 -0.64 -14.34 -39.82
CA VAL A 169 -0.77 -15.48 -40.74
C VAL A 169 -2.24 -15.81 -40.98
N ILE A 170 -3.05 -15.88 -39.92
CA ILE A 170 -4.50 -16.16 -40.03
C ILE A 170 -5.24 -15.09 -40.85
N MET A 171 -4.82 -13.82 -40.74
CA MET A 171 -5.46 -12.71 -41.43
C MET A 171 -5.11 -12.62 -42.93
N TYR A 172 -3.94 -13.13 -43.34
CA TYR A 172 -3.42 -12.96 -44.70
C TYR A 172 -3.16 -14.28 -45.45
N ILE A 173 -3.44 -15.43 -44.84
CA ILE A 173 -3.41 -16.71 -45.54
C ILE A 173 -4.60 -16.79 -46.52
N ASN A 174 -4.29 -16.88 -47.81
CA ASN A 174 -5.25 -16.85 -48.92
C ASN A 174 -5.34 -18.21 -49.63
N GLY A 175 -6.44 -18.47 -50.33
CA GLY A 175 -6.69 -19.72 -51.07
C GLY A 175 -7.55 -20.73 -50.31
N ASP A 176 -7.54 -22.00 -50.72
CA ASP A 176 -8.37 -23.08 -50.11
C ASP A 176 -8.07 -23.33 -48.62
N ASP A 177 -6.90 -22.89 -48.14
CA ASP A 177 -6.45 -23.00 -46.74
C ASP A 177 -6.80 -21.75 -45.90
N GLY A 178 -7.44 -20.74 -46.50
CA GLY A 178 -7.83 -19.49 -45.86
C GLY A 178 -9.00 -19.63 -44.90
N TRP A 179 -8.93 -18.99 -43.73
CA TRP A 179 -10.02 -19.03 -42.72
C TRP A 179 -11.07 -17.94 -42.94
N PHE A 180 -10.70 -16.88 -43.66
CA PHE A 180 -11.50 -15.68 -43.86
C PHE A 180 -11.33 -15.20 -45.31
N GLU A 181 -12.38 -14.57 -45.87
CA GLU A 181 -12.31 -14.05 -47.24
C GLU A 181 -11.43 -12.79 -47.35
N THR A 182 -11.38 -12.00 -46.29
CA THR A 182 -10.65 -10.72 -46.24
C THR A 182 -9.97 -10.51 -44.90
N ALA A 183 -8.86 -9.77 -44.89
CA ALA A 183 -8.12 -9.45 -43.67
C ALA A 183 -8.95 -8.57 -42.71
N GLU A 184 -9.83 -7.73 -43.24
CA GLU A 184 -10.76 -6.89 -42.49
C GLU A 184 -11.78 -7.74 -41.73
N GLU A 185 -12.35 -8.75 -42.38
CA GLU A 185 -13.26 -9.71 -41.74
C GLU A 185 -12.55 -10.56 -40.70
N ALA A 186 -11.36 -11.07 -41.03
CA ALA A 186 -10.52 -11.79 -40.08
C ALA A 186 -10.28 -10.95 -38.82
N THR A 187 -9.91 -9.67 -39.00
CA THR A 187 -9.62 -8.76 -37.89
C THR A 187 -10.84 -8.50 -37.02
N ARG A 188 -12.00 -8.21 -37.63
CA ARG A 188 -13.26 -8.02 -36.89
C ARG A 188 -13.61 -9.24 -36.03
N THR A 189 -13.46 -10.45 -36.60
CA THR A 189 -13.81 -11.70 -35.95
C THR A 189 -12.81 -12.06 -34.84
N LEU A 190 -11.52 -12.00 -35.15
CA LEU A 190 -10.45 -12.25 -34.18
C LEU A 190 -10.49 -11.25 -33.02
N ALA A 191 -10.83 -9.98 -33.27
CA ALA A 191 -10.98 -8.98 -32.22
C ALA A 191 -12.07 -9.34 -31.21
N ILE A 192 -13.19 -9.92 -31.67
CA ILE A 192 -14.25 -10.40 -30.77
C ILE A 192 -13.73 -11.58 -29.95
N TRP A 193 -13.07 -12.56 -30.58
CA TRP A 193 -12.53 -13.72 -29.87
C TRP A 193 -11.49 -13.32 -28.82
N VAL A 194 -10.51 -12.50 -29.21
CA VAL A 194 -9.48 -11.97 -28.31
C VAL A 194 -10.11 -11.14 -27.21
N GLY A 195 -11.01 -10.22 -27.54
CA GLY A 195 -11.69 -9.35 -26.58
C GLY A 195 -12.47 -10.13 -25.53
N VAL A 196 -13.31 -11.08 -25.94
CA VAL A 196 -14.16 -11.88 -25.04
C VAL A 196 -13.33 -12.86 -24.22
N ILE A 197 -12.45 -13.64 -24.85
CA ILE A 197 -11.65 -14.66 -24.15
C ILE A 197 -10.73 -13.98 -23.13
N LEU A 198 -10.00 -12.94 -23.54
CA LEU A 198 -9.08 -12.29 -22.63
C LEU A 198 -9.75 -11.44 -21.56
N MET A 199 -10.99 -10.96 -21.79
CA MET A 199 -11.78 -10.34 -20.72
C MET A 199 -11.94 -11.32 -19.55
N PHE A 200 -12.36 -12.55 -19.82
CA PHE A 200 -12.53 -13.56 -18.76
C PHE A 200 -11.19 -13.95 -18.13
N VAL A 201 -10.14 -14.11 -18.94
CA VAL A 201 -8.78 -14.40 -18.43
C VAL A 201 -8.26 -13.26 -17.53
N ALA A 202 -8.50 -12.00 -17.91
CA ALA A 202 -8.13 -10.82 -17.13
C ALA A 202 -8.90 -10.69 -15.81
N MET A 203 -10.12 -11.24 -15.70
CA MET A 203 -10.88 -11.24 -14.44
C MET A 203 -10.33 -12.24 -13.41
N VAL A 204 -9.61 -13.28 -13.84
CA VAL A 204 -9.16 -14.38 -12.96
C VAL A 204 -8.36 -13.88 -11.74
N PRO A 205 -7.36 -12.99 -11.85
CA PRO A 205 -6.67 -12.44 -10.67
C PRO A 205 -7.64 -11.81 -9.67
N ALA A 206 -8.60 -11.02 -10.14
CA ALA A 206 -9.57 -10.34 -9.28
C ALA A 206 -10.51 -11.33 -8.54
N LEU A 207 -10.81 -12.48 -9.14
CA LEU A 207 -11.70 -13.48 -8.55
C LEU A 207 -10.99 -14.39 -7.57
N PHE A 208 -9.76 -14.83 -7.88
CA PHE A 208 -9.08 -15.90 -7.16
C PHE A 208 -7.95 -15.44 -6.22
N ILE A 209 -7.41 -14.23 -6.39
CA ILE A 209 -6.41 -13.69 -5.47
C ILE A 209 -7.11 -13.04 -4.29
N LYS A 210 -6.80 -13.53 -3.09
CA LYS A 210 -7.36 -13.01 -1.84
C LYS A 210 -6.72 -11.64 -1.53
N SER A 211 -7.53 -10.69 -1.09
CA SER A 211 -7.09 -9.39 -0.58
C SER A 211 -7.73 -9.14 0.78
N LYS A 212 -7.03 -8.43 1.66
CA LYS A 212 -7.59 -7.93 2.92
C LYS A 212 -8.55 -6.78 2.64
N SER A 213 -9.57 -6.62 3.51
CA SER A 213 -10.44 -5.44 3.52
C SER A 213 -9.60 -4.21 3.87
N THR A 214 -10.00 -3.04 3.34
CA THR A 214 -9.31 -1.76 3.56
C THR A 214 -10.28 -0.65 3.96
N LEU A 215 -11.44 -1.04 4.50
CA LEU A 215 -12.43 -0.07 4.99
C LEU A 215 -11.92 0.72 6.19
N ASP A 216 -11.15 0.05 7.04
CA ASP A 216 -10.63 0.57 8.31
C ASP A 216 -9.19 1.11 8.19
N GLU A 217 -8.65 1.17 6.97
CA GLU A 217 -7.30 1.65 6.67
C GLU A 217 -7.29 3.17 6.45
N ASP A 218 -6.26 3.85 6.98
CA ASP A 218 -6.13 5.32 6.92
C ASP A 218 -5.52 5.78 5.58
N TYR A 219 -6.35 5.72 4.54
CA TYR A 219 -6.02 6.23 3.20
C TYR A 219 -6.63 7.61 2.95
N ALA A 220 -5.98 8.39 2.07
CA ALA A 220 -6.46 9.70 1.66
C ALA A 220 -7.83 9.61 0.98
N ASP A 221 -8.74 10.55 1.29
CA ASP A 221 -10.08 10.57 0.69
C ASP A 221 -10.03 10.81 -0.82
N LEU A 222 -10.64 9.91 -1.58
CA LEU A 222 -10.70 9.92 -3.05
C LEU A 222 -11.75 10.92 -3.61
N SER A 223 -11.77 12.16 -3.13
CA SER A 223 -12.63 13.21 -3.71
C SER A 223 -12.01 13.80 -5.00
N LEU A 224 -12.84 14.29 -5.94
CA LEU A 224 -12.35 14.96 -7.17
C LEU A 224 -11.42 16.15 -6.87
N SER A 225 -11.68 16.87 -5.78
CA SER A 225 -10.81 17.96 -5.30
C SER A 225 -9.45 17.44 -4.82
N ASN A 226 -9.46 16.33 -4.07
CA ASN A 226 -8.24 15.68 -3.61
C ASN A 226 -7.45 15.10 -4.77
N ILE A 227 -8.06 14.37 -5.71
CA ILE A 227 -7.37 13.83 -6.91
C ILE A 227 -6.69 14.95 -7.72
N LYS A 228 -7.34 16.12 -7.85
CA LYS A 228 -6.75 17.28 -8.53
C LYS A 228 -5.61 17.90 -7.73
N GLY A 229 -5.73 17.97 -6.39
CA GLY A 229 -4.64 18.34 -5.47
C GLY A 229 -3.49 17.33 -5.44
N SER A 230 -3.78 16.05 -5.66
CA SER A 230 -2.83 14.93 -5.67
C SER A 230 -1.88 14.97 -6.85
N PHE A 231 -2.09 15.79 -7.89
CA PHE A 231 -1.05 16.02 -8.90
C PHE A 231 0.25 16.54 -8.28
N LYS A 232 0.14 17.35 -7.22
CA LYS A 232 1.31 17.81 -6.46
C LYS A 232 1.96 16.67 -5.69
N GLU A 233 1.16 15.80 -5.08
CA GLU A 233 1.64 14.63 -4.32
C GLU A 233 2.23 13.55 -5.22
N ILE A 234 1.63 13.25 -6.37
CA ILE A 234 2.16 12.37 -7.40
C ILE A 234 3.49 12.91 -7.89
N LYS A 235 3.58 14.22 -8.18
CA LYS A 235 4.84 14.85 -8.58
C LYS A 235 5.91 14.73 -7.49
N LEU A 236 5.54 14.95 -6.22
CA LEU A 236 6.46 14.78 -5.08
C LEU A 236 6.89 13.32 -4.94
N GLY A 237 5.98 12.36 -5.02
CA GLY A 237 6.26 10.92 -4.97
C GLY A 237 7.17 10.47 -6.11
N PHE A 238 6.97 11.00 -7.33
CA PHE A 238 7.89 10.81 -8.46
C PHE A 238 9.29 11.34 -8.15
N GLN A 239 9.39 12.56 -7.61
CA GLN A 239 10.67 13.16 -7.25
C GLN A 239 11.39 12.39 -6.16
N GLU A 240 10.65 11.91 -5.15
CA GLU A 240 11.21 11.10 -4.06
C GLU A 240 11.68 9.73 -4.54
N ALA A 241 10.86 9.03 -5.33
CA ALA A 241 11.23 7.73 -5.90
C ALA A 241 12.50 7.84 -6.77
N LEU A 242 12.60 8.88 -7.61
CA LEU A 242 13.79 9.09 -8.47
C LEU A 242 15.06 9.51 -7.69
N LYS A 243 14.94 9.96 -6.44
CA LYS A 243 16.11 10.18 -5.55
C LYS A 243 16.72 8.86 -5.08
N ILE A 244 15.96 7.77 -5.08
CA ILE A 244 16.44 6.45 -4.67
C ILE A 244 17.38 5.89 -5.75
N LYS A 245 18.69 5.88 -5.45
CA LYS A 245 19.73 5.48 -6.40
C LYS A 245 19.48 4.09 -7.02
N PRO A 246 19.14 3.02 -6.24
CA PRO A 246 18.77 1.73 -6.82
C PRO A 246 17.62 1.80 -7.82
N PHE A 247 16.55 2.55 -7.50
CA PHE A 247 15.37 2.66 -8.37
C PHE A 247 15.71 3.29 -9.72
N ARG A 248 16.46 4.41 -9.69
CA ARG A 248 16.88 5.11 -10.91
C ARG A 248 17.71 4.21 -11.82
N LYS A 249 18.59 3.36 -11.26
CA LYS A 249 19.38 2.40 -12.04
C LYS A 249 18.47 1.38 -12.74
N LEU A 250 17.45 0.86 -12.05
CA LEU A 250 16.46 -0.05 -12.66
C LEU A 250 15.73 0.64 -13.82
N CYS A 251 15.19 1.84 -13.60
CA CYS A 251 14.46 2.60 -14.61
C CYS A 251 15.30 2.86 -15.87
N ILE A 252 16.53 3.38 -15.72
CA ILE A 252 17.39 3.71 -16.85
C ILE A 252 17.82 2.44 -17.60
N SER A 253 18.17 1.37 -16.88
CA SER A 253 18.61 0.11 -17.49
C SER A 253 17.49 -0.57 -18.26
N THR A 254 16.28 -0.62 -17.67
CA THR A 254 15.08 -1.11 -18.36
C THR A 254 14.77 -0.24 -19.58
N PHE A 255 14.81 1.09 -19.45
CA PHE A 255 14.60 1.99 -20.57
C PHE A 255 15.55 1.70 -21.73
N LEU A 256 16.85 1.56 -21.46
CA LEU A 256 17.86 1.32 -22.50
C LEU A 256 17.66 -0.04 -23.18
N ILE A 257 17.56 -1.13 -22.42
CA ILE A 257 17.45 -2.49 -22.98
C ILE A 257 16.14 -2.65 -23.74
N PHE A 258 15.03 -2.29 -23.09
CA PHE A 258 13.71 -2.53 -23.64
C PHE A 258 13.43 -1.67 -24.86
N ASN A 259 13.81 -0.39 -24.85
CA ASN A 259 13.54 0.48 -26.00
C ASN A 259 14.55 0.27 -27.13
N ALA A 260 15.79 -0.13 -26.84
CA ALA A 260 16.70 -0.56 -27.89
C ALA A 260 16.17 -1.81 -28.61
N PHE A 261 15.62 -2.78 -27.86
CA PHE A 261 14.91 -3.92 -28.43
C PHE A 261 13.69 -3.49 -29.27
N ASN A 262 12.81 -2.63 -28.74
CA ASN A 262 11.60 -2.23 -29.47
C ASN A 262 11.89 -1.40 -30.73
N THR A 263 12.97 -0.61 -30.72
CA THR A 263 13.43 0.12 -31.92
C THR A 263 13.72 -0.88 -33.03
N VAL A 264 14.48 -1.93 -32.74
CA VAL A 264 14.83 -2.93 -33.77
C VAL A 264 13.73 -3.95 -34.03
N ALA A 265 12.79 -4.15 -33.11
CA ALA A 265 11.69 -5.07 -33.29
C ALA A 265 10.85 -4.73 -34.53
N THR A 266 10.67 -3.43 -34.81
CA THR A 266 10.01 -2.94 -36.03
C THR A 266 10.76 -3.33 -37.31
N PHE A 267 12.08 -3.52 -37.22
CA PHE A 267 12.92 -3.94 -38.34
C PHE A 267 12.90 -5.45 -38.59
N THR A 268 12.35 -6.26 -37.69
CA THR A 268 12.36 -7.73 -37.81
C THR A 268 11.77 -8.19 -39.13
N PHE A 269 10.64 -7.61 -39.54
CA PHE A 269 10.01 -7.91 -40.84
C PHE A 269 10.95 -7.56 -42.00
N PHE A 270 11.44 -6.31 -42.05
CA PHE A 270 12.30 -5.82 -43.12
C PHE A 270 13.61 -6.61 -43.21
N VAL A 271 14.26 -6.89 -42.08
CA VAL A 271 15.50 -7.68 -42.05
C VAL A 271 15.25 -9.09 -42.55
N ILE A 272 14.20 -9.77 -42.11
CA ILE A 272 13.92 -11.15 -42.54
C ILE A 272 13.58 -11.19 -44.03
N VAL A 273 12.65 -10.35 -44.50
CA VAL A 273 12.20 -10.36 -45.90
C VAL A 273 13.31 -9.93 -46.86
N TYR A 274 14.02 -8.83 -46.55
CA TYR A 274 15.00 -8.29 -47.47
C TYR A 274 16.34 -9.06 -47.39
N GLN A 275 16.84 -9.39 -46.20
CA GLN A 275 18.11 -10.14 -46.10
C GLN A 275 17.97 -11.61 -46.52
N LEU A 276 16.89 -12.31 -46.14
CA LEU A 276 16.80 -13.75 -46.39
C LEU A 276 16.11 -14.08 -47.72
N PHE A 277 15.20 -13.22 -48.18
CA PHE A 277 14.35 -13.45 -49.35
C PHE A 277 14.48 -12.36 -50.42
N ASN A 278 15.53 -11.53 -50.39
CA ASN A 278 15.81 -10.50 -51.39
C ASN A 278 14.69 -9.44 -51.56
N GLY A 279 13.77 -9.30 -50.60
CA GLY A 279 12.63 -8.39 -50.68
C GLY A 279 11.35 -9.04 -51.19
N ASP A 280 11.39 -10.33 -51.50
CA ASP A 280 10.23 -11.10 -51.95
C ASP A 280 9.37 -11.52 -50.76
N ALA A 281 8.28 -10.78 -50.54
CA ALA A 281 7.33 -11.01 -49.45
C ALA A 281 6.49 -12.28 -49.65
N GLU A 282 6.26 -12.71 -50.90
CA GLU A 282 5.58 -13.97 -51.20
C GLU A 282 6.51 -15.16 -50.89
N ALA A 283 7.79 -15.09 -51.27
CA ALA A 283 8.80 -16.09 -50.91
C ALA A 283 9.07 -16.17 -49.39
N ALA A 284 8.80 -15.09 -48.66
CA ALA A 284 8.79 -15.11 -47.19
C ALA A 284 7.54 -15.79 -46.58
N ASN A 285 6.69 -16.42 -47.41
CA ASN A 285 5.44 -17.11 -47.06
C ASN A 285 4.51 -16.22 -46.22
N ALA A 286 4.16 -15.04 -46.73
CA ALA A 286 3.12 -14.17 -46.17
C ALA A 286 3.30 -13.85 -44.66
N GLY A 287 4.54 -13.70 -44.19
CA GLY A 287 4.84 -13.36 -42.79
C GLY A 287 5.16 -14.56 -41.89
N TYR A 288 5.19 -15.80 -42.41
CA TYR A 288 5.54 -16.99 -41.63
C TYR A 288 6.90 -16.87 -40.94
N TRP A 289 7.95 -16.46 -41.64
CA TRP A 289 9.31 -16.36 -41.08
C TRP A 289 9.45 -15.27 -40.01
N PRO A 290 8.95 -14.03 -40.21
CA PRO A 290 8.85 -13.05 -39.13
C PRO A 290 8.05 -13.53 -37.92
N SER A 291 6.91 -14.20 -38.14
CA SER A 291 6.10 -14.76 -37.06
C SER A 291 6.84 -15.89 -36.31
N LEU A 292 7.60 -16.72 -37.03
CA LEU A 292 8.43 -17.77 -36.45
C LEU A 292 9.55 -17.19 -35.59
N PHE A 293 10.17 -16.07 -36.00
CA PHE A 293 11.17 -15.36 -35.20
C PHE A 293 10.60 -14.94 -33.84
N GLY A 294 9.44 -14.29 -33.83
CA GLY A 294 8.76 -13.88 -32.59
C GLY A 294 8.35 -15.08 -31.72
N CYS A 295 7.70 -16.07 -32.34
CA CYS A 295 7.20 -17.28 -31.68
C CYS A 295 8.32 -18.10 -31.03
N LEU A 296 9.38 -18.45 -31.78
CA LEU A 296 10.49 -19.24 -31.26
C LEU A 296 11.33 -18.45 -30.25
N GLY A 297 11.43 -17.13 -30.40
CA GLY A 297 12.03 -16.24 -29.40
C GLY A 297 11.26 -16.27 -28.08
N ALA A 298 9.92 -16.17 -28.14
CA ALA A 298 9.06 -16.27 -26.96
C ALA A 298 9.11 -17.66 -26.32
N LEU A 299 9.07 -18.75 -27.10
CA LEU A 299 9.22 -20.12 -26.60
C LEU A 299 10.59 -20.34 -25.93
N SER A 300 11.66 -19.78 -26.50
CA SER A 300 12.99 -19.79 -25.88
C SER A 300 12.98 -19.06 -24.55
N THR A 301 12.30 -17.90 -24.47
CA THR A 301 12.11 -17.18 -23.21
C THR A 301 11.40 -18.06 -22.17
N THR A 302 10.29 -18.67 -22.55
CA THR A 302 9.42 -19.47 -21.69
C THR A 302 10.11 -20.70 -21.12
N PHE A 303 10.75 -21.52 -21.97
CA PHE A 303 11.26 -22.83 -21.56
C PHE A 303 12.74 -22.85 -21.19
N ILE A 304 13.53 -21.90 -21.70
CA ILE A 304 14.99 -21.86 -21.49
C ILE A 304 15.34 -20.72 -20.53
N VAL A 305 14.99 -19.49 -20.90
CA VAL A 305 15.47 -18.29 -20.17
C VAL A 305 14.87 -18.20 -18.77
N ILE A 306 13.54 -18.19 -18.62
CA ILE A 306 12.90 -18.00 -17.31
C ILE A 306 13.37 -19.04 -16.28
N PRO A 307 13.40 -20.36 -16.58
CA PRO A 307 13.90 -21.36 -15.63
C PRO A 307 15.39 -21.25 -15.30
N ILE A 308 16.23 -20.83 -16.25
CA ILE A 308 17.68 -20.63 -16.02
C ILE A 308 17.91 -19.39 -15.17
N VAL A 309 17.30 -18.26 -15.54
CA VAL A 309 17.41 -16.98 -14.84
C VAL A 309 16.91 -17.08 -13.41
N THR A 310 15.78 -17.77 -13.18
CA THR A 310 15.25 -18.01 -11.84
C THR A 310 16.19 -18.87 -10.99
N ARG A 311 16.90 -19.84 -11.57
CA ARG A 311 17.91 -20.62 -10.85
C ARG A 311 19.18 -19.80 -10.59
N MET A 312 19.59 -18.97 -11.55
CA MET A 312 20.73 -18.07 -11.41
C MET A 312 20.49 -17.02 -10.34
N SER A 313 19.30 -16.42 -10.26
CA SER A 313 18.97 -15.39 -9.27
C SER A 313 19.06 -15.92 -7.84
N ARG A 314 18.62 -17.17 -7.62
CA ARG A 314 18.69 -17.84 -6.30
C ARG A 314 20.11 -18.22 -5.89
N LYS A 315 21.02 -18.49 -6.84
CA LYS A 315 22.40 -18.91 -6.54
C LYS A 315 23.40 -17.76 -6.51
N LEU A 316 23.25 -16.80 -7.42
CA LEU A 316 24.23 -15.72 -7.66
C LEU A 316 23.73 -14.35 -7.18
N GLY A 317 22.47 -14.25 -6.78
CA GLY A 317 21.77 -13.00 -6.51
C GLY A 317 21.22 -12.34 -7.79
N LYS A 318 20.18 -11.50 -7.62
CA LYS A 318 19.45 -10.85 -8.74
C LYS A 318 20.35 -9.99 -9.65
N LYS A 319 21.27 -9.21 -9.06
CA LYS A 319 22.23 -8.37 -9.81
C LYS A 319 23.11 -9.18 -10.75
N ASN A 320 23.78 -10.21 -10.23
CA ASN A 320 24.70 -11.01 -11.05
C ASN A 320 23.94 -11.82 -12.09
N ALA A 321 22.75 -12.35 -11.73
CA ALA A 321 21.88 -13.02 -12.68
C ALA A 321 21.48 -12.08 -13.84
N PHE A 322 21.18 -10.81 -13.55
CA PHE A 322 20.91 -9.79 -14.56
C PHE A 322 22.12 -9.56 -15.47
N LEU A 323 23.29 -9.27 -14.91
CA LEU A 323 24.51 -8.98 -15.70
C LEU A 323 24.92 -10.15 -16.61
N TRP A 324 24.88 -11.38 -16.10
CA TRP A 324 25.18 -12.57 -16.90
C TRP A 324 24.16 -12.79 -18.01
N SER A 325 22.86 -12.62 -17.72
CA SER A 325 21.81 -12.79 -18.72
C SER A 325 21.93 -11.77 -19.85
N GLN A 326 22.22 -10.51 -19.50
CA GLN A 326 22.46 -9.46 -20.50
C GLN A 326 23.78 -9.69 -21.28
N GLY A 327 24.80 -10.26 -20.66
CA GLY A 327 26.00 -10.72 -21.38
C GLY A 327 25.69 -11.81 -22.42
N ILE A 328 24.83 -12.77 -22.07
CA ILE A 328 24.37 -13.83 -22.99
C ILE A 328 23.54 -13.24 -24.14
N SER A 329 22.71 -12.23 -23.88
CA SER A 329 21.91 -11.59 -24.93
C SER A 329 22.76 -10.90 -25.99
N ILE A 330 23.87 -10.28 -25.61
CA ILE A 330 24.85 -9.69 -26.54
C ILE A 330 25.37 -10.76 -27.52
N ILE A 331 25.67 -11.97 -27.02
CA ILE A 331 26.08 -13.09 -27.89
C ILE A 331 24.96 -13.41 -28.89
N GLY A 332 23.70 -13.40 -28.46
CA GLY A 332 22.54 -13.59 -29.34
C GLY A 332 22.45 -12.57 -30.47
N TYR A 333 22.62 -11.28 -30.15
CA TYR A 333 22.63 -10.21 -31.17
C TYR A 333 23.79 -10.35 -32.16
N ILE A 334 24.98 -10.75 -31.68
CA ILE A 334 26.15 -11.05 -32.51
C ILE A 334 25.87 -12.27 -33.40
N LEU A 335 25.25 -13.32 -32.86
CA LEU A 335 24.89 -14.51 -33.64
C LEU A 335 23.86 -14.17 -34.73
N LEU A 336 22.89 -13.31 -34.47
CA LEU A 336 21.93 -12.85 -35.49
C LEU A 336 22.62 -12.18 -36.68
N TRP A 337 23.70 -11.43 -36.44
CA TRP A 337 24.49 -10.85 -37.53
C TRP A 337 25.04 -11.92 -38.48
N PHE A 338 25.55 -13.03 -37.95
CA PHE A 338 26.17 -14.09 -38.75
C PHE A 338 25.18 -15.14 -39.27
N LEU A 339 24.06 -15.36 -38.58
CA LEU A 339 23.12 -16.45 -38.85
C LEU A 339 21.92 -16.06 -39.73
N LEU A 340 21.78 -14.78 -40.08
CA LEU A 340 20.85 -14.31 -41.11
C LEU A 340 21.46 -14.51 -42.52
N ILE A 341 21.51 -15.77 -42.96
CA ILE A 341 22.18 -16.18 -44.21
C ILE A 341 21.14 -16.36 -45.33
N PRO A 342 21.26 -15.64 -46.46
CA PRO A 342 20.41 -15.84 -47.64
C PRO A 342 20.41 -17.31 -48.10
N GLY A 343 19.24 -17.84 -48.45
CA GLY A 343 19.08 -19.24 -48.87
C GLY A 343 19.11 -20.29 -47.74
N LYS A 344 19.41 -19.90 -46.51
CA LYS A 344 19.33 -20.79 -45.31
C LYS A 344 18.54 -20.12 -44.19
N PRO A 345 17.23 -19.84 -44.40
CA PRO A 345 16.43 -19.02 -43.48
C PRO A 345 16.29 -19.62 -42.07
N TYR A 346 16.45 -20.93 -41.89
CA TYR A 346 16.39 -21.58 -40.57
C TYR A 346 17.58 -21.26 -39.65
N MET A 347 18.69 -20.71 -40.16
CA MET A 347 19.92 -20.55 -39.38
C MET A 347 19.77 -19.54 -38.23
N PHE A 348 18.95 -18.49 -38.38
CA PHE A 348 18.76 -17.50 -37.31
C PHE A 348 18.13 -18.10 -36.04
N ILE A 349 17.43 -19.24 -36.16
CA ILE A 349 16.76 -19.92 -35.04
C ILE A 349 17.76 -20.28 -33.95
N PHE A 350 19.00 -20.65 -34.31
CA PHE A 350 20.05 -20.97 -33.35
C PHE A 350 20.52 -19.76 -32.53
N ALA A 351 20.30 -18.53 -33.00
CA ALA A 351 20.59 -17.32 -32.23
C ALA A 351 19.50 -17.00 -31.19
N LEU A 352 18.25 -17.43 -31.43
CA LEU A 352 17.09 -17.03 -30.63
C LEU A 352 17.21 -17.42 -29.14
N PRO A 353 17.69 -18.61 -28.75
CA PRO A 353 17.87 -18.95 -27.35
C PRO A 353 18.76 -17.97 -26.58
N PHE A 354 19.79 -17.42 -27.24
CA PHE A 354 20.71 -16.45 -26.66
C PHE A 354 20.10 -15.04 -26.67
N PHE A 355 19.53 -14.63 -27.80
CA PHE A 355 18.85 -13.34 -27.97
C PHE A 355 17.74 -13.14 -26.92
N SER A 356 16.94 -14.19 -26.68
CA SER A 356 15.84 -14.18 -25.72
C SER A 356 16.26 -13.94 -24.27
N PHE A 357 17.54 -14.13 -23.91
CA PHE A 357 18.01 -13.77 -22.56
C PHE A 357 17.86 -12.27 -22.27
N GLY A 358 17.88 -11.41 -23.29
CA GLY A 358 17.75 -9.96 -23.10
C GLY A 358 16.43 -9.59 -22.45
N ILE A 359 15.34 -9.73 -23.20
CA ILE A 359 13.98 -9.41 -22.73
C ILE A 359 13.49 -10.39 -21.66
N GLY A 360 13.75 -11.68 -21.82
CA GLY A 360 13.28 -12.71 -20.90
C GLY A 360 13.82 -12.55 -19.47
N SER A 361 15.09 -12.19 -19.32
CA SER A 361 15.67 -11.93 -18.01
C SER A 361 15.26 -10.58 -17.43
N LEU A 362 15.06 -9.57 -18.30
CA LEU A 362 14.71 -8.20 -17.89
C LEU A 362 13.42 -8.19 -17.07
N PHE A 363 12.31 -8.71 -17.61
CA PHE A 363 11.03 -8.68 -16.91
C PHE A 363 10.91 -9.70 -15.77
N THR A 364 11.71 -10.76 -15.78
CA THR A 364 11.75 -11.73 -14.68
C THR A 364 12.46 -11.15 -13.45
N LEU A 365 13.58 -10.45 -13.64
CA LEU A 365 14.40 -9.93 -12.55
C LEU A 365 13.98 -8.52 -12.13
N MET A 366 13.79 -7.59 -13.07
CA MET A 366 13.58 -6.18 -12.74
C MET A 366 12.28 -5.95 -11.97
N MET A 367 11.20 -6.67 -12.29
CA MET A 367 9.94 -6.57 -11.53
C MET A 367 10.13 -6.98 -10.07
N SER A 368 10.93 -8.02 -9.81
CA SER A 368 11.26 -8.43 -8.45
C SER A 368 12.20 -7.46 -7.75
N MET A 369 13.19 -6.89 -8.46
CA MET A 369 14.11 -5.88 -7.92
C MET A 369 13.39 -4.56 -7.59
N THR A 370 12.35 -4.19 -8.34
CA THR A 370 11.49 -3.03 -8.03
C THR A 370 10.78 -3.22 -6.69
N SER A 371 10.29 -4.44 -6.42
CA SER A 371 9.67 -4.77 -5.12
C SER A 371 10.66 -4.63 -3.96
N ASP A 372 11.91 -5.07 -4.13
CA ASP A 372 12.94 -4.90 -3.09
C ASP A 372 13.28 -3.42 -2.82
N VAL A 373 13.18 -2.57 -3.85
CA VAL A 373 13.35 -1.11 -3.73
C VAL A 373 12.17 -0.45 -3.03
N ILE A 374 10.96 -0.99 -3.21
CA ILE A 374 9.77 -0.51 -2.49
C ILE A 374 9.92 -0.77 -1.00
N ASP A 375 10.42 -1.93 -0.58
CA ASP A 375 10.70 -2.20 0.85
C ASP A 375 11.73 -1.21 1.42
N LEU A 376 12.75 -0.84 0.63
CA LEU A 376 13.72 0.19 1.02
C LEU A 376 13.05 1.57 1.19
N ASP A 377 12.11 1.92 0.31
CA ASP A 377 11.33 3.15 0.42
C ASP A 377 10.42 3.14 1.66
N GLU A 378 9.76 2.01 1.93
CA GLU A 378 8.93 1.81 3.13
C GLU A 378 9.79 1.98 4.40
N LEU A 379 11.01 1.44 4.41
CA LEU A 379 11.92 1.60 5.53
C LEU A 379 12.32 3.07 5.75
N ASN A 380 12.58 3.81 4.67
CA ASN A 380 13.02 5.21 4.74
C ASN A 380 11.89 6.18 5.06
N THR A 381 10.66 5.91 4.59
CA THR A 381 9.55 6.87 4.61
C THR A 381 8.36 6.45 5.48
N GLY A 382 8.27 5.17 5.85
CA GLY A 382 7.14 4.58 6.58
C GLY A 382 5.89 4.37 5.73
N LYS A 383 5.89 4.73 4.43
CA LYS A 383 4.74 4.62 3.54
C LYS A 383 4.98 3.55 2.48
N ARG A 384 3.99 2.69 2.23
CA ARG A 384 4.06 1.65 1.19
C ARG A 384 3.38 2.14 -0.09
N ARG A 385 4.19 2.48 -1.11
CA ARG A 385 3.77 3.23 -2.32
C ARG A 385 3.95 2.43 -3.62
N GLU A 386 3.51 1.17 -3.63
CA GLU A 386 3.75 0.25 -4.75
C GLU A 386 3.16 0.73 -6.08
N GLY A 387 2.00 1.37 -6.07
CA GLY A 387 1.36 1.90 -7.27
C GLY A 387 2.18 3.01 -7.92
N ILE A 388 2.77 3.92 -7.13
CA ILE A 388 3.65 4.99 -7.65
C ILE A 388 4.92 4.41 -8.27
N PHE A 389 5.61 3.50 -7.58
CA PHE A 389 6.82 2.88 -8.11
C PHE A 389 6.54 2.05 -9.37
N GLY A 390 5.43 1.31 -9.37
CA GLY A 390 4.94 0.58 -10.55
C GLY A 390 4.65 1.53 -11.71
N ALA A 391 3.92 2.63 -11.46
CA ALA A 391 3.59 3.63 -12.48
C ALA A 391 4.85 4.26 -13.08
N ILE A 392 5.82 4.70 -12.27
CA ILE A 392 7.08 5.28 -12.79
C ILE A 392 7.85 4.27 -13.62
N TYR A 393 7.96 3.03 -13.13
CA TYR A 393 8.69 1.98 -13.83
C TYR A 393 8.09 1.70 -15.21
N TRP A 394 6.76 1.51 -15.28
CA TRP A 394 6.07 1.26 -16.55
C TRP A 394 5.95 2.51 -17.43
N TRP A 395 5.94 3.70 -16.83
CA TRP A 395 6.00 4.95 -17.59
C TRP A 395 7.30 5.05 -18.39
N MET A 396 8.45 4.65 -17.82
CA MET A 396 9.73 4.61 -18.56
C MET A 396 9.70 3.62 -19.73
N VAL A 397 9.03 2.49 -19.55
CA VAL A 397 8.83 1.48 -20.60
C VAL A 397 7.94 2.03 -21.72
N LYS A 398 6.78 2.62 -21.38
CA LYS A 398 5.79 3.13 -22.34
C LYS A 398 6.25 4.41 -23.05
N PHE A 399 6.83 5.36 -22.32
CA PHE A 399 7.36 6.59 -22.90
C PHE A 399 8.49 6.28 -23.90
N GLY A 400 9.34 5.32 -23.55
CA GLY A 400 10.40 4.89 -24.45
C GLY A 400 9.91 4.23 -25.74
N PHE A 401 8.74 3.59 -25.76
CA PHE A 401 8.15 3.02 -26.98
C PHE A 401 7.89 4.09 -28.05
N ALA A 402 7.38 5.26 -27.65
CA ALA A 402 7.15 6.36 -28.58
C ALA A 402 8.48 6.86 -29.17
N ILE A 403 9.52 6.96 -28.33
CA ILE A 403 10.88 7.30 -28.76
C ILE A 403 11.43 6.22 -29.69
N ALA A 404 11.24 4.95 -29.37
CA ALA A 404 11.71 3.82 -30.17
C ALA A 404 11.09 3.82 -31.57
N GLY A 405 9.78 4.07 -31.68
CA GLY A 405 9.10 4.21 -32.98
C GLY A 405 9.65 5.38 -33.79
N ALA A 406 9.79 6.57 -33.18
CA ALA A 406 10.36 7.75 -33.85
C ALA A 406 11.81 7.50 -34.30
N LEU A 407 12.62 6.90 -33.44
CA LEU A 407 14.01 6.56 -33.74
C LEU A 407 14.10 5.53 -34.87
N SER A 408 13.17 4.58 -34.94
CA SER A 408 13.10 3.60 -36.02
C SER A 408 12.91 4.29 -37.39
N GLY A 409 12.00 5.27 -37.47
CA GLY A 409 11.78 6.06 -38.70
C GLY A 409 12.99 6.91 -39.09
N VAL A 410 13.67 7.53 -38.12
CA VAL A 410 14.92 8.27 -38.37
C VAL A 410 16.01 7.34 -38.88
N ILE A 411 16.18 6.16 -38.27
CA ILE A 411 17.16 5.16 -38.69
C ILE A 411 16.91 4.74 -40.14
N LEU A 412 15.67 4.40 -40.52
CA LEU A 412 15.33 4.05 -41.90
C LEU A 412 15.64 5.18 -42.89
N SER A 413 15.35 6.42 -42.51
CA SER A 413 15.63 7.60 -43.33
C SER A 413 17.13 7.83 -43.53
N VAL A 414 17.94 7.65 -42.48
CA VAL A 414 19.41 7.79 -42.52
C VAL A 414 20.06 6.69 -43.35
N ILE A 415 19.54 5.46 -43.27
CA ILE A 415 20.03 4.32 -44.04
C ILE A 415 19.61 4.43 -45.52
N GLY A 416 18.54 5.17 -45.82
CA GLY A 416 18.00 5.33 -47.17
C GLY A 416 17.27 4.09 -47.68
N PHE A 417 16.67 3.30 -46.80
CA PHE A 417 15.91 2.10 -47.17
C PHE A 417 14.65 2.47 -47.95
N GLN A 418 14.40 1.78 -49.07
CA GLN A 418 13.23 2.00 -49.92
C GLN A 418 12.46 0.69 -50.11
N GLU A 419 11.18 0.71 -49.76
CA GLU A 419 10.31 -0.45 -49.92
C GLU A 419 10.00 -0.70 -51.41
N GLY A 420 9.93 -1.97 -51.82
CA GLY A 420 9.64 -2.37 -53.20
C GLY A 420 10.87 -2.43 -54.11
N ILE A 421 12.06 -2.03 -53.64
CA ILE A 421 13.34 -2.21 -54.35
C ILE A 421 14.00 -3.52 -53.91
N ALA A 422 14.44 -4.36 -54.85
CA ALA A 422 15.09 -5.63 -54.54
C ALA A 422 16.36 -5.42 -53.71
N SER A 423 16.70 -6.38 -52.84
CA SER A 423 17.83 -6.21 -51.90
C SER A 423 19.18 -6.10 -52.60
N THR A 424 19.32 -6.75 -53.75
CA THR A 424 20.49 -6.62 -54.65
C THR A 424 20.72 -5.20 -55.17
N GLU A 425 19.68 -4.37 -55.21
CA GLU A 425 19.75 -3.00 -55.75
C GLU A 425 19.93 -1.95 -54.64
N GLN A 426 19.82 -2.34 -53.37
CA GLN A 426 19.98 -1.46 -52.20
C GLN A 426 20.85 -2.08 -51.09
N GLU A 427 21.92 -2.79 -51.46
CA GLU A 427 22.75 -3.57 -50.54
C GLU A 427 23.29 -2.76 -49.34
N GLY A 428 23.72 -1.51 -49.57
CA GLY A 428 24.17 -0.61 -48.50
C GLY A 428 23.08 -0.31 -47.46
N ALA A 429 21.82 -0.16 -47.90
CA ALA A 429 20.69 0.06 -47.01
C ALA A 429 20.39 -1.20 -46.18
N ILE A 430 20.49 -2.40 -46.78
CA ILE A 430 20.28 -3.67 -46.08
C ILE A 430 21.39 -3.93 -45.04
N ILE A 431 22.64 -3.63 -45.37
CA ILE A 431 23.75 -3.69 -44.41
C ILE A 431 23.50 -2.72 -43.26
N GLY A 432 23.12 -1.47 -43.56
CA GLY A 432 22.75 -0.48 -42.55
C GLY A 432 21.66 -0.99 -41.61
N LEU A 433 20.59 -1.56 -42.17
CA LEU A 433 19.47 -2.12 -41.42
C LEU A 433 19.94 -3.22 -40.45
N ARG A 434 20.82 -4.12 -40.91
CA ARG A 434 21.40 -5.18 -40.07
C ARG A 434 22.33 -4.66 -38.98
N VAL A 435 23.11 -3.62 -39.27
CA VAL A 435 24.01 -2.99 -38.29
C VAL A 435 23.19 -2.40 -37.16
N PHE A 436 22.10 -1.70 -37.46
CA PHE A 436 21.20 -1.21 -36.41
C PHE A 436 20.45 -2.35 -35.70
N PHE A 437 19.97 -3.35 -36.44
CA PHE A 437 19.24 -4.49 -35.88
C PHE A 437 20.04 -5.26 -34.81
N SER A 438 21.33 -5.51 -35.04
CA SER A 438 22.20 -6.19 -34.06
C SER A 438 22.95 -5.22 -33.15
N GLY A 439 23.50 -4.14 -33.68
CA GLY A 439 24.41 -3.24 -32.96
C GLY A 439 23.73 -2.30 -31.96
N PHE A 440 22.53 -1.80 -32.28
CA PHE A 440 21.83 -0.85 -31.42
C PHE A 440 21.40 -1.47 -30.07
N PRO A 441 20.82 -2.69 -30.03
CA PRO A 441 20.54 -3.38 -28.78
C PRO A 441 21.78 -3.77 -27.98
N ILE A 442 22.90 -4.11 -28.65
CA ILE A 442 24.18 -4.37 -27.98
C ILE A 442 24.64 -3.11 -27.24
N LEU A 443 24.60 -1.95 -27.91
CA LEU A 443 24.97 -0.68 -27.29
C LEU A 443 24.09 -0.36 -26.07
N GLY A 444 22.76 -0.46 -26.22
CA GLY A 444 21.82 -0.25 -25.12
C GLY A 444 22.07 -1.19 -23.93
N THR A 445 22.34 -2.46 -24.23
CA THR A 445 22.63 -3.49 -23.23
C THR A 445 23.96 -3.23 -22.50
N LEU A 446 25.02 -2.86 -23.21
CA LEU A 446 26.33 -2.54 -22.62
C LEU A 446 26.26 -1.34 -21.67
N ILE A 447 25.54 -0.27 -22.06
CA ILE A 447 25.34 0.89 -21.21
C ILE A 447 24.53 0.52 -19.96
N ALA A 448 23.46 -0.27 -20.11
CA ALA A 448 22.65 -0.75 -18.99
C ALA A 448 23.46 -1.63 -18.01
N MET A 449 24.31 -2.53 -18.53
CA MET A 449 25.22 -3.33 -17.70
C MET A 449 26.21 -2.46 -16.93
N TRP A 450 26.75 -1.41 -17.57
CA TRP A 450 27.65 -0.46 -16.91
C TRP A 450 26.93 0.31 -15.78
N ILE A 451 25.67 0.71 -15.97
CA ILE A 451 24.86 1.39 -14.94
C ILE A 451 24.55 0.46 -13.75
N MET A 452 24.34 -0.84 -14.00
CA MET A 452 23.98 -1.82 -12.98
C MET A 452 25.18 -2.42 -12.23
N ARG A 453 26.43 -2.13 -12.65
CA ARG A 453 27.65 -2.74 -12.10
C ARG A 453 27.84 -2.54 -10.60
N ASP A 454 27.36 -1.43 -10.07
CA ASP A 454 27.44 -1.03 -8.65
C ASP A 454 26.03 -0.95 -8.02
N TYR A 455 25.06 -1.71 -8.55
CA TYR A 455 23.80 -1.94 -7.85
C TYR A 455 24.08 -2.67 -6.54
N ASP A 456 23.54 -2.15 -5.43
CA ASP A 456 23.99 -2.47 -4.08
C ASP A 456 22.91 -3.09 -3.18
N LEU A 457 21.69 -3.30 -3.71
CA LEU A 457 20.59 -3.95 -3.00
C LEU A 457 20.72 -5.48 -3.10
N THR A 458 21.59 -6.03 -2.25
CA THR A 458 21.87 -7.48 -2.19
C THR A 458 20.79 -8.22 -1.41
N GLU A 459 20.78 -9.55 -1.53
CA GLU A 459 19.90 -10.43 -0.76
C GLU A 459 20.06 -10.19 0.76
N GLU A 460 21.30 -10.06 1.24
CA GLU A 460 21.58 -9.74 2.65
C GLU A 460 20.94 -8.42 3.10
N LYS A 461 20.98 -7.38 2.25
CA LYS A 461 20.33 -6.10 2.57
C LYS A 461 18.81 -6.22 2.55
N ALA A 462 18.24 -6.95 1.59
CA ALA A 462 16.80 -7.16 1.52
C ALA A 462 16.28 -7.91 2.75
N VAL A 463 17.00 -8.94 3.22
CA VAL A 463 16.65 -9.67 4.45
C VAL A 463 16.73 -8.75 5.68
N LYS A 464 17.75 -7.89 5.78
CA LYS A 464 17.85 -6.90 6.87
C LYS A 464 16.70 -5.88 6.85
N ILE A 465 16.33 -5.37 5.67
CA ILE A 465 15.22 -4.43 5.52
C ILE A 465 13.91 -5.08 5.95
N SER A 466 13.64 -6.31 5.47
CA SER A 466 12.43 -7.06 5.83
C SER A 466 12.35 -7.33 7.34
N ALA A 467 13.47 -7.70 7.97
CA ALA A 467 13.53 -7.89 9.42
C ALA A 467 13.27 -6.60 10.21
N GLU A 468 13.77 -5.45 9.74
CA GLU A 468 13.54 -4.15 10.39
C GLU A 468 12.08 -3.68 10.22
N LEU A 469 11.49 -3.90 9.05
CA LEU A 469 10.07 -3.64 8.81
C LEU A 469 9.17 -4.53 9.68
N ALA A 470 9.52 -5.81 9.85
CA ALA A 470 8.80 -6.72 10.75
C ALA A 470 8.83 -6.21 12.21
N LYS A 471 9.99 -5.76 12.69
CA LYS A 471 10.10 -5.13 14.03
C LYS A 471 9.25 -3.86 14.18
N ARG A 472 9.13 -3.03 13.12
CA ARG A 472 8.25 -1.87 13.14
C ARG A 472 6.77 -2.25 13.22
N LYS A 473 6.38 -3.36 12.59
CA LYS A 473 5.02 -3.91 12.67
C LYS A 473 4.73 -4.54 14.04
N GLU A 474 5.76 -4.96 14.76
CA GLU A 474 5.69 -5.40 16.17
C GLU A 474 5.73 -4.24 17.18
N LYS A 475 5.52 -2.98 16.77
CA LYS A 475 5.35 -1.90 17.75
C LYS A 475 4.19 -2.29 18.69
N PRO A 476 4.41 -2.32 20.00
CA PRO A 476 3.37 -2.73 20.94
C PRO A 476 2.20 -1.75 20.80
N THR A 477 0.99 -2.31 20.73
CA THR A 477 -0.28 -1.55 20.67
C THR A 477 -0.49 -0.65 21.90
N SER A 478 0.34 -0.81 22.94
CA SER A 478 0.33 0.00 24.16
C SER A 478 1.75 0.12 24.74
N PHE A 479 2.06 1.26 25.37
CA PHE A 479 3.30 1.45 26.14
C PHE A 479 3.31 0.69 27.48
N TYR A 480 2.17 0.13 27.88
CA TYR A 480 2.05 -0.67 29.10
C TYR A 480 2.79 -2.01 28.97
N GLN A 481 3.57 -2.35 29.99
CA GLN A 481 4.28 -3.63 30.06
C GLN A 481 3.33 -4.72 30.54
N THR A 482 3.16 -5.80 29.76
CA THR A 482 2.30 -6.92 30.18
C THR A 482 2.85 -7.62 31.44
N ASN A 483 1.97 -8.01 32.37
CA ASN A 483 2.30 -8.66 33.64
C ASN A 483 3.26 -7.86 34.56
N LYS A 484 3.25 -6.52 34.49
CA LYS A 484 4.06 -5.67 35.34
C LYS A 484 3.71 -5.85 36.81
N LEU A 485 2.43 -5.97 37.12
CA LEU A 485 1.97 -6.13 38.50
C LEU A 485 2.53 -7.40 39.14
N ALA A 486 2.53 -8.52 38.41
CA ALA A 486 3.08 -9.79 38.88
C ALA A 486 4.57 -9.67 39.27
N SER A 487 5.34 -8.84 38.54
CA SER A 487 6.74 -8.57 38.87
C SER A 487 6.93 -7.78 40.17
N LEU A 488 5.95 -6.95 40.56
CA LEU A 488 5.98 -6.13 41.77
C LEU A 488 5.43 -6.88 42.99
N LEU A 489 4.49 -7.80 42.78
CA LEU A 489 3.84 -8.59 43.84
C LEU A 489 4.68 -9.74 44.41
N ALA A 490 5.87 -10.03 43.87
CA ALA A 490 6.82 -11.02 44.40
C ALA A 490 7.34 -10.73 45.83
N SER A 491 6.75 -9.75 46.52
CA SER A 491 7.11 -9.17 47.80
C SER A 491 6.14 -9.48 48.96
N GLY A 492 5.07 -10.28 48.74
CA GLY A 492 4.24 -10.82 49.83
C GLY A 492 3.00 -10.02 50.23
N ILE A 493 2.34 -9.35 49.27
CA ILE A 493 1.06 -8.67 49.50
C ILE A 493 -0.09 -9.69 49.37
N GLN A 494 -0.79 -10.00 50.47
CA GLN A 494 -2.03 -10.79 50.45
C GLN A 494 -3.20 -9.91 50.01
N ILE A 495 -3.94 -10.34 48.99
CA ILE A 495 -5.04 -9.56 48.42
C ILE A 495 -6.25 -10.46 48.24
N ASP A 496 -7.42 -9.94 48.59
CA ASP A 496 -8.71 -10.60 48.45
C ASP A 496 -8.99 -10.88 46.97
N SER A 497 -9.21 -12.16 46.64
CA SER A 497 -9.44 -12.65 45.28
C SER A 497 -10.91 -12.76 44.92
N THR A 498 -11.80 -12.19 45.74
CA THR A 498 -13.24 -12.21 45.47
C THR A 498 -13.63 -11.03 44.56
N SER A 499 -14.30 -11.36 43.44
CA SER A 499 -15.10 -10.35 42.73
C SER A 499 -16.33 -10.06 43.59
N ASP A 500 -16.65 -8.77 43.73
CA ASP A 500 -17.78 -8.33 44.56
C ASP A 500 -19.13 -8.66 43.89
N THR A 501 -19.12 -8.99 42.58
CA THR A 501 -20.31 -9.37 41.80
C THR A 501 -20.16 -10.77 41.20
N ASP A 502 -21.06 -11.70 41.55
CA ASP A 502 -21.16 -12.97 40.83
C ASP A 502 -21.88 -12.76 39.48
N PHE A 503 -21.11 -12.77 38.40
CA PHE A 503 -21.65 -12.74 37.03
C PHE A 503 -21.95 -14.12 36.46
N THR A 504 -21.49 -15.21 37.08
CA THR A 504 -21.64 -16.57 36.51
C THR A 504 -23.10 -17.02 36.48
N SER A 505 -23.93 -16.44 37.34
CA SER A 505 -25.36 -16.70 37.46
C SER A 505 -26.27 -15.70 36.73
N LYS A 506 -25.71 -14.69 36.05
CA LYS A 506 -26.46 -13.58 35.43
C LYS A 506 -26.54 -13.70 33.90
N SER A 507 -27.71 -13.42 33.33
CA SER A 507 -27.87 -13.29 31.88
C SER A 507 -27.36 -11.93 31.36
N ASP A 508 -27.16 -11.80 30.05
CA ASP A 508 -26.75 -10.53 29.43
C ASP A 508 -27.75 -9.40 29.70
N ALA A 509 -29.05 -9.72 29.81
CA ALA A 509 -30.08 -8.76 30.16
C ALA A 509 -29.94 -8.29 31.62
N ASP A 510 -29.59 -9.20 32.54
CA ASP A 510 -29.34 -8.85 33.95
C ASP A 510 -28.09 -7.98 34.09
N ILE A 511 -27.04 -8.24 33.28
CA ILE A 511 -25.81 -7.43 33.26
C ILE A 511 -26.12 -6.02 32.75
N LYS A 512 -26.91 -5.87 31.68
CA LYS A 512 -27.34 -4.56 31.17
C LYS A 512 -28.18 -3.77 32.18
N ALA A 513 -29.09 -4.44 32.88
CA ALA A 513 -29.89 -3.84 33.94
C ALA A 513 -29.00 -3.35 35.09
N LEU A 514 -28.03 -4.18 35.51
CA LEU A 514 -27.08 -3.84 36.57
C LEU A 514 -26.12 -2.72 36.15
N PHE A 515 -25.68 -2.69 34.90
CA PHE A 515 -24.91 -1.58 34.33
C PHE A 515 -25.67 -0.27 34.46
N SER A 516 -26.94 -0.26 34.01
CA SER A 516 -27.80 0.92 34.09
C SER A 516 -28.05 1.38 35.53
N GLU A 517 -28.31 0.44 36.45
CA GLU A 517 -28.45 0.74 37.88
C GLU A 517 -27.17 1.35 38.45
N THR A 518 -26.01 0.77 38.12
CA THR A 518 -24.70 1.22 38.62
C THR A 518 -24.35 2.61 38.09
N LEU A 519 -24.59 2.88 36.81
CA LEU A 519 -24.38 4.20 36.22
C LEU A 519 -25.29 5.26 36.86
N ASN A 520 -26.56 4.94 37.10
CA ASN A 520 -27.53 5.85 37.72
C ASN A 520 -27.25 6.14 39.20
N LYS A 521 -26.49 5.29 39.91
CA LYS A 521 -26.01 5.61 41.26
C LYS A 521 -24.99 6.77 41.27
N GLY A 522 -24.37 7.03 40.11
CA GLY A 522 -23.37 8.08 39.94
C GLY A 522 -21.95 7.61 40.26
N LEU A 523 -20.98 8.10 39.49
CA LEU A 523 -19.56 7.85 39.66
C LEU A 523 -18.89 8.97 40.46
N HIS A 524 -17.78 8.63 41.12
CA HIS A 524 -16.91 9.65 41.71
C HIS A 524 -16.44 10.65 40.65
N GLY A 525 -15.80 10.17 39.58
CA GLY A 525 -15.33 11.00 38.47
C GLY A 525 -15.38 10.31 37.11
N MET A 526 -15.35 11.10 36.04
CA MET A 526 -15.20 10.62 34.66
C MET A 526 -14.09 11.37 33.92
N CYS A 527 -13.35 10.63 33.08
CA CYS A 527 -12.44 11.24 32.10
C CYS A 527 -13.24 11.82 30.95
N PHE A 528 -13.22 13.15 30.81
CA PHE A 528 -14.04 13.88 29.87
C PHE A 528 -13.32 14.07 28.52
N SER A 529 -13.92 13.54 27.45
CA SER A 529 -13.47 13.79 26.08
C SER A 529 -14.36 14.81 25.36
N PRO A 530 -13.84 15.99 25.01
CA PRO A 530 -14.61 17.04 24.32
C PRO A 530 -14.61 16.93 22.78
N TYR A 531 -13.90 15.97 22.20
CA TYR A 531 -13.65 15.90 20.75
C TYR A 531 -14.81 15.24 19.99
N LEU A 532 -15.29 15.91 18.95
CA LEU A 532 -16.31 15.40 18.03
C LEU A 532 -15.69 14.60 16.87
N GLU A 533 -16.51 13.85 16.14
CA GLU A 533 -16.07 13.12 14.95
C GLU A 533 -15.38 14.05 13.94
N GLY A 534 -14.19 13.65 13.48
CA GLY A 534 -13.37 14.44 12.56
C GLY A 534 -12.45 15.47 13.23
N GLN A 535 -12.51 15.61 14.56
CA GLN A 535 -11.54 16.40 15.35
C GLN A 535 -10.45 15.49 15.91
N ASN A 536 -9.25 16.05 16.13
CA ASN A 536 -8.09 15.37 16.74
C ASN A 536 -7.43 16.29 17.79
N ILE A 537 -6.47 15.76 18.57
CA ILE A 537 -5.60 16.53 19.46
C ILE A 537 -5.00 17.69 18.67
N GLY A 538 -4.95 18.90 19.24
CA GLY A 538 -4.46 20.09 18.54
C GLY A 538 -5.56 20.97 17.96
N ASN A 539 -6.78 20.46 17.82
CA ASN A 539 -7.87 21.21 17.20
C ASN A 539 -8.53 22.17 18.19
N GLN A 540 -8.86 23.37 17.71
CA GLN A 540 -9.56 24.37 18.50
C GLN A 540 -11.00 23.91 18.81
N LEU A 541 -11.29 23.72 20.10
CA LEU A 541 -12.60 23.31 20.60
C LEU A 541 -13.48 24.53 20.88
N SER A 542 -14.79 24.35 20.68
CA SER A 542 -15.81 25.39 20.96
C SER A 542 -16.38 25.26 22.37
N GLU A 543 -16.78 26.38 22.99
CA GLU A 543 -17.45 26.35 24.29
C GLU A 543 -18.79 25.59 24.22
N SER A 544 -19.52 25.71 23.10
CA SER A 544 -20.80 25.04 22.88
C SER A 544 -20.69 23.52 22.83
N GLN A 545 -19.68 22.96 22.13
CA GLN A 545 -19.53 21.50 22.04
C GLN A 545 -19.16 20.91 23.41
N ILE A 546 -18.32 21.62 24.17
CA ILE A 546 -17.95 21.20 25.52
C ILE A 546 -19.17 21.23 26.44
N SER A 547 -19.99 22.28 26.37
CA SER A 547 -21.23 22.36 27.14
C SER A 547 -22.19 21.22 26.81
N GLN A 548 -22.42 20.94 25.52
CA GLN A 548 -23.31 19.87 25.08
C GLN A 548 -22.87 18.50 25.63
N ARG A 549 -21.58 18.17 25.48
CA ARG A 549 -21.06 16.91 26.02
C ARG A 549 -21.04 16.86 27.54
N MET A 550 -20.81 17.99 28.20
CA MET A 550 -20.87 18.07 29.66
C MET A 550 -22.30 17.82 30.16
N ASP A 551 -23.33 18.30 29.46
CA ASP A 551 -24.73 18.07 29.79
C ASP A 551 -25.10 16.57 29.79
N VAL A 552 -24.47 15.78 28.91
CA VAL A 552 -24.68 14.33 28.84
C VAL A 552 -24.14 13.62 30.09
N ILE A 553 -22.96 14.01 30.58
CA ILE A 553 -22.28 13.27 31.65
C ILE A 553 -22.56 13.82 33.06
N ALA A 554 -22.94 15.10 33.18
CA ALA A 554 -23.15 15.77 34.47
C ALA A 554 -24.12 15.04 35.42
N PRO A 555 -25.20 14.39 34.96
CA PRO A 555 -26.10 13.63 35.84
C PRO A 555 -25.45 12.41 36.50
N TYR A 556 -24.33 11.91 35.95
CA TYR A 556 -23.76 10.61 36.29
C TYR A 556 -22.43 10.72 37.03
N THR A 557 -21.94 11.92 37.34
CA THR A 557 -20.64 12.09 38.00
C THR A 557 -20.58 13.31 38.89
N GLN A 558 -19.65 13.31 39.85
CA GLN A 558 -19.38 14.46 40.73
C GLN A 558 -18.11 15.22 40.33
N TRP A 559 -17.23 14.57 39.57
CA TRP A 559 -15.95 15.11 39.13
C TRP A 559 -15.73 14.88 37.65
N VAL A 560 -15.06 15.82 37.00
CA VAL A 560 -14.58 15.64 35.62
C VAL A 560 -13.08 15.85 35.55
N ARG A 561 -12.43 15.01 34.76
CA ARG A 561 -11.01 15.13 34.46
C ARG A 561 -10.80 15.55 33.01
N SER A 562 -9.99 16.57 32.80
CA SER A 562 -9.51 16.98 31.48
C SER A 562 -8.01 16.70 31.32
N PHE A 563 -7.58 16.44 30.08
CA PHE A 563 -6.19 16.02 29.78
C PHE A 563 -5.28 17.18 29.35
N SER A 564 -5.87 18.21 28.74
CA SER A 564 -5.23 19.45 28.32
C SER A 564 -6.02 20.63 28.86
N CYS A 565 -5.41 21.81 28.85
CA CYS A 565 -6.06 23.07 29.18
C CYS A 565 -5.79 24.16 28.12
N THR A 566 -5.43 23.78 26.89
CA THR A 566 -5.25 24.71 25.77
C THR A 566 -6.13 24.33 24.57
N GLU A 567 -6.18 25.20 23.56
CA GLU A 567 -6.89 24.97 22.29
C GLU A 567 -8.40 24.73 22.50
N GLY A 568 -8.99 25.44 23.46
CA GLY A 568 -10.39 25.35 23.81
C GLY A 568 -10.67 24.44 25.01
N ASN A 569 -9.73 23.56 25.40
CA ASN A 569 -9.89 22.76 26.63
C ASN A 569 -9.93 23.62 27.91
N GLU A 570 -9.45 24.87 27.86
CA GLU A 570 -9.58 25.83 28.96
C GLU A 570 -11.03 26.14 29.36
N HIS A 571 -12.00 25.87 28.47
CA HIS A 571 -13.43 26.06 28.76
C HIS A 571 -14.02 24.94 29.62
N THR A 572 -13.44 23.73 29.56
CA THR A 572 -13.93 22.54 30.28
C THR A 572 -14.10 22.75 31.78
N PRO A 573 -13.08 23.22 32.54
CA PRO A 573 -13.26 23.41 33.98
C PRO A 573 -14.32 24.45 34.33
N LYS A 574 -14.38 25.56 33.57
CA LYS A 574 -15.38 26.61 33.79
C LYS A 574 -16.80 26.05 33.65
N ILE A 575 -17.07 25.35 32.55
CA ILE A 575 -18.38 24.74 32.27
C ILE A 575 -18.73 23.68 33.32
N ALA A 576 -17.75 22.88 33.75
CA ALA A 576 -17.97 21.88 34.80
C ALA A 576 -18.43 22.51 36.12
N HIS A 577 -17.79 23.60 36.56
CA HIS A 577 -18.21 24.34 37.76
C HIS A 577 -19.60 24.97 37.61
N GLU A 578 -19.97 25.47 36.41
CA GLU A 578 -21.33 25.95 36.13
C GLU A 578 -22.39 24.84 36.28
N LYS A 579 -22.00 23.57 36.09
CA LYS A 579 -22.82 22.38 36.32
C LYS A 579 -22.65 21.79 37.72
N HIS A 580 -22.01 22.51 38.64
CA HIS A 580 -21.72 22.08 40.01
C HIS A 580 -20.80 20.84 40.13
N LEU A 581 -20.01 20.55 39.10
CA LEU A 581 -19.00 19.49 39.11
C LEU A 581 -17.66 20.03 39.60
N LYS A 582 -16.90 19.17 40.28
CA LYS A 582 -15.50 19.44 40.63
C LYS A 582 -14.56 19.04 39.49
N THR A 583 -13.36 19.60 39.47
CA THR A 583 -12.46 19.52 38.32
C THR A 583 -11.05 19.04 38.66
N MET A 584 -10.59 18.05 37.91
CA MET A 584 -9.18 17.67 37.82
C MET A 584 -8.64 18.10 36.45
N VAL A 585 -7.82 19.15 36.42
CA VAL A 585 -7.39 19.79 35.16
C VAL A 585 -5.95 19.43 34.84
N GLY A 586 -5.75 18.75 33.72
CA GLY A 586 -4.45 18.38 33.19
C GLY A 586 -3.83 19.41 32.26
N ALA A 587 -2.54 19.67 32.46
CA ALA A 587 -1.65 20.22 31.45
C ALA A 587 -1.02 19.06 30.67
N TRP A 588 -1.19 19.04 29.34
CA TRP A 588 -0.60 18.00 28.49
C TRP A 588 0.88 18.30 28.23
N ILE A 589 1.76 17.59 28.96
CA ILE A 589 3.21 17.80 28.90
C ILE A 589 3.86 16.72 28.02
N GLY A 590 4.66 17.16 27.04
CA GLY A 590 5.42 16.28 26.13
C GLY A 590 6.81 16.84 25.80
N SER A 591 7.33 16.49 24.62
CA SER A 591 8.71 16.86 24.21
C SER A 591 8.85 18.33 23.72
N ASP A 592 7.75 18.97 23.30
CA ASP A 592 7.75 20.38 22.90
C ASP A 592 7.69 21.31 24.12
N LYS A 593 8.85 21.87 24.47
CA LYS A 593 8.99 22.78 25.61
C LYS A 593 8.15 24.06 25.47
N ALA A 594 7.95 24.56 24.26
CA ALA A 594 7.16 25.77 24.06
C ALA A 594 5.67 25.52 24.28
N GLN A 595 5.17 24.35 23.85
CA GLN A 595 3.80 23.94 24.13
C GLN A 595 3.59 23.63 25.62
N ASN A 596 4.53 22.96 26.27
CA ASN A 596 4.50 22.72 27.72
C ASN A 596 4.34 24.03 28.51
N GLU A 597 5.07 25.08 28.13
CA GLU A 597 4.95 26.38 28.78
C GLU A 597 3.55 27.00 28.62
N LYS A 598 2.90 26.83 27.47
CA LYS A 598 1.51 27.31 27.28
C LYS A 598 0.53 26.56 28.16
N GLU A 599 0.65 25.23 28.23
CA GLU A 599 -0.18 24.36 29.07
C GLU A 599 -0.01 24.73 30.55
N LEU A 600 1.24 24.81 31.05
CA LEU A 600 1.51 25.17 32.44
C LEU A 600 0.99 26.56 32.82
N ASN A 601 1.19 27.56 31.96
CA ASN A 601 0.73 28.92 32.24
C ASN A 601 -0.81 29.00 32.22
N THR A 602 -1.48 28.26 31.34
CA THR A 602 -2.94 28.22 31.27
C THR A 602 -3.52 27.49 32.48
N LEU A 603 -2.94 26.35 32.88
CA LEU A 603 -3.32 25.63 34.11
C LEU A 603 -3.22 26.54 35.35
N ILE A 604 -2.12 27.28 35.50
CA ILE A 604 -1.94 28.23 36.62
C ILE A 604 -2.98 29.35 36.56
N LYS A 605 -3.30 29.86 35.36
CA LYS A 605 -4.33 30.90 35.19
C LYS A 605 -5.71 30.39 35.60
N LEU A 606 -6.08 29.17 35.19
CA LEU A 606 -7.35 28.55 35.54
C LEU A 606 -7.44 28.29 37.04
N GLY A 607 -6.36 27.79 37.66
CA GLY A 607 -6.31 27.58 39.11
C GLY A 607 -6.47 28.87 39.91
N LYS A 608 -5.81 29.95 39.50
CA LYS A 608 -6.00 31.29 40.13
C LYS A 608 -7.40 31.86 39.93
N SER A 609 -8.10 31.43 38.89
CA SER A 609 -9.49 31.84 38.62
C SER A 609 -10.51 31.04 39.43
N GLY A 610 -10.07 30.04 40.20
CA GLY A 610 -10.93 29.23 41.07
C GLY A 610 -11.68 28.11 40.37
N PHE A 611 -11.25 27.71 39.16
CA PHE A 611 -11.88 26.64 38.38
C PHE A 611 -11.08 25.33 38.39
N VAL A 612 -10.15 25.14 39.33
CA VAL A 612 -9.33 23.93 39.41
C VAL A 612 -9.33 23.43 40.85
N ASP A 613 -9.90 22.25 41.08
CA ASP A 613 -9.86 21.60 42.40
C ASP A 613 -8.60 20.74 42.57
N ILE A 614 -8.12 20.09 41.50
CA ILE A 614 -6.83 19.37 41.45
C ILE A 614 -6.11 19.74 40.15
N ALA A 615 -4.85 20.18 40.27
CA ALA A 615 -4.02 20.51 39.12
C ALA A 615 -3.10 19.33 38.76
N VAL A 616 -3.07 18.94 37.48
CA VAL A 616 -2.29 17.80 37.01
C VAL A 616 -1.23 18.27 36.01
N VAL A 617 0.03 17.91 36.26
CA VAL A 617 1.18 18.34 35.45
C VAL A 617 1.73 17.16 34.66
N GLY A 618 1.15 16.89 33.50
CA GLY A 618 1.52 15.76 32.65
C GLY A 618 0.61 14.55 32.83
N ASN A 619 0.52 13.76 31.76
CA ASN A 619 -0.20 12.49 31.72
C ASN A 619 0.72 11.50 31.01
N GLU A 620 1.21 10.48 31.71
CA GLU A 620 2.07 9.40 31.17
C GLU A 620 3.33 9.88 30.43
N THR A 621 3.79 11.09 30.72
CA THR A 621 4.94 11.74 30.05
C THR A 621 6.23 10.94 30.21
N LEU A 622 6.45 10.30 31.35
CA LEU A 622 7.63 9.44 31.59
C LEU A 622 7.48 8.06 30.95
N MET A 623 6.28 7.47 30.95
CA MET A 623 6.01 6.23 30.21
C MET A 623 6.18 6.42 28.70
N ARG A 624 5.84 7.60 28.16
CA ARG A 624 6.10 7.98 26.76
C ARG A 624 7.54 8.41 26.48
N GLU A 625 8.41 8.44 27.50
CA GLU A 625 9.82 8.85 27.41
C GLU A 625 10.02 10.28 26.83
N GLU A 626 9.06 11.18 27.04
CA GLU A 626 9.08 12.52 26.41
C GLU A 626 9.86 13.57 27.19
N LEU A 627 10.02 13.37 28.51
CA LEU A 627 10.80 14.22 29.40
C LEU A 627 11.57 13.38 30.42
N THR A 628 12.61 14.00 30.98
CA THR A 628 13.31 13.45 32.14
C THR A 628 12.51 13.63 33.43
N GLU A 629 12.76 12.76 34.41
CA GLU A 629 12.14 12.83 35.74
C GLU A 629 12.42 14.18 36.42
N GLU A 630 13.65 14.70 36.30
CA GLU A 630 14.04 15.98 36.87
C GLU A 630 13.30 17.17 36.23
N GLU A 631 13.12 17.17 34.91
CA GLU A 631 12.37 18.21 34.20
C GLU A 631 10.89 18.23 34.62
N LEU A 632 10.28 17.05 34.73
CA LEU A 632 8.89 16.92 35.15
C LEU A 632 8.70 17.40 36.60
N ILE A 633 9.57 16.98 37.53
CA ILE A 633 9.55 17.44 38.93
C ILE A 633 9.71 18.96 39.01
N ALA A 634 10.53 19.56 38.14
CA ALA A 634 10.67 21.02 38.09
C ALA A 634 9.35 21.72 37.71
N TYR A 635 8.59 21.17 36.76
CA TYR A 635 7.27 21.68 36.38
C TYR A 635 6.24 21.51 37.51
N ILE A 636 6.17 20.33 38.14
CA ILE A 636 5.28 20.09 39.29
C ILE A 636 5.53 21.13 40.39
N ASN A 637 6.79 21.32 40.78
CA ASN A 637 7.19 22.28 41.81
C ASN A 637 6.90 23.74 41.42
N ARG A 638 6.93 24.08 40.13
CA ARG A 638 6.55 25.42 39.66
C ARG A 638 5.04 25.65 39.80
N VAL A 639 4.21 24.68 39.42
CA VAL A 639 2.74 24.79 39.54
C VAL A 639 2.34 24.85 41.01
N LYS A 640 2.92 23.99 41.87
CA LYS A 640 2.71 24.02 43.33
C LYS A 640 2.98 25.38 43.95
N ARG A 641 4.12 25.99 43.63
CA ARG A 641 4.48 27.33 44.11
C ARG A 641 3.52 28.42 43.61
N SER A 642 2.91 28.21 42.44
CA SER A 642 2.03 29.20 41.80
C SER A 642 0.58 29.10 42.23
N LEU A 643 0.16 27.96 42.79
CA LEU A 643 -1.21 27.64 43.21
C LEU A 643 -1.24 27.16 44.68
N PRO A 644 -0.88 28.01 45.66
CA PRO A 644 -0.93 27.62 47.07
C PRO A 644 -2.37 27.28 47.47
N GLY A 645 -2.59 26.06 47.96
CA GLY A 645 -3.89 25.58 48.41
C GLY A 645 -4.65 24.67 47.42
N ILE A 646 -4.15 24.51 46.19
CA ILE A 646 -4.67 23.53 45.22
C ILE A 646 -3.70 22.33 45.20
N PRO A 647 -4.16 21.11 45.49
CA PRO A 647 -3.33 19.90 45.36
C PRO A 647 -2.80 19.73 43.94
N VAL A 648 -1.50 19.48 43.80
CA VAL A 648 -0.86 19.25 42.50
C VAL A 648 -0.34 17.81 42.41
N GLY A 649 -0.69 17.13 41.33
CA GLY A 649 -0.25 15.77 41.04
C GLY A 649 0.36 15.62 39.65
N TYR A 650 0.87 14.42 39.38
CA TYR A 650 1.28 13.94 38.08
C TYR A 650 0.56 12.63 37.84
N VAL A 651 0.05 12.41 36.62
CA VAL A 651 -0.60 11.16 36.24
C VAL A 651 0.36 10.28 35.46
N ASP A 652 0.49 9.02 35.87
CA ASP A 652 1.18 7.99 35.09
C ASP A 652 0.67 6.59 35.46
N ALA A 653 1.14 5.57 34.75
CA ALA A 653 0.92 4.19 35.12
C ALA A 653 1.41 3.92 36.56
N TYR A 654 0.61 3.19 37.35
CA TYR A 654 0.86 2.99 38.78
C TYR A 654 2.30 2.56 39.14
N TYR A 655 2.95 1.75 38.31
CA TYR A 655 4.30 1.24 38.55
C TYR A 655 5.38 2.33 38.47
N GLN A 656 5.14 3.45 37.78
CA GLN A 656 6.09 4.57 37.73
C GLN A 656 6.30 5.20 39.10
N PHE A 657 5.27 5.23 39.95
CA PHE A 657 5.40 5.72 41.33
C PHE A 657 6.19 4.75 42.21
N VAL A 658 6.12 3.44 41.94
CA VAL A 658 6.92 2.43 42.64
C VAL A 658 8.39 2.54 42.26
N GLU A 659 8.68 2.72 40.97
CA GLU A 659 10.03 2.77 40.43
C GLU A 659 10.73 4.13 40.68
N ARG A 660 9.94 5.20 40.88
CA ARG A 660 10.46 6.58 41.01
C ARG A 660 9.94 7.27 42.28
N PRO A 661 10.50 6.95 43.46
CA PRO A 661 10.06 7.54 44.74
C PRO A 661 10.11 9.08 44.80
N LYS A 662 11.01 9.73 44.04
CA LYS A 662 11.09 11.20 44.02
C LYS A 662 9.84 11.86 43.43
N LEU A 663 9.10 11.16 42.55
CA LEU A 663 7.82 11.66 42.04
C LEU A 663 6.78 11.72 43.17
N ILE A 664 6.76 10.70 44.03
CA ILE A 664 5.88 10.66 45.19
C ILE A 664 6.16 11.89 46.05
N ASP A 665 7.42 12.20 46.33
CA ASP A 665 7.81 13.37 47.13
C ASP A 665 7.36 14.70 46.50
N ALA A 666 7.45 14.84 45.18
CA ALA A 666 7.08 16.05 44.45
C ALA A 666 5.56 16.32 44.44
N CYS A 667 4.73 15.28 44.37
CA CYS A 667 3.27 15.39 44.28
C CYS A 667 2.60 15.62 45.66
N ASP A 668 1.49 16.35 45.69
CA ASP A 668 0.62 16.45 46.88
C ASP A 668 -0.41 15.31 46.94
N VAL A 669 -0.78 14.80 45.78
CA VAL A 669 -1.71 13.69 45.56
C VAL A 669 -1.13 12.76 44.50
N ILE A 670 -1.24 11.45 44.72
CA ILE A 670 -0.75 10.43 43.79
C ILE A 670 -1.89 10.06 42.84
N LEU A 671 -1.65 10.20 41.55
CA LEU A 671 -2.66 10.04 40.51
C LEU A 671 -2.21 8.90 39.59
N ALA A 672 -2.85 7.74 39.71
CA ALA A 672 -2.40 6.53 39.04
C ALA A 672 -3.39 6.05 37.97
N ASN A 673 -2.84 5.78 36.78
CA ASN A 673 -3.53 5.06 35.73
C ASN A 673 -3.37 3.55 35.94
N CYS A 674 -4.50 2.84 35.95
CA CYS A 674 -4.56 1.43 36.30
C CYS A 674 -5.42 0.68 35.27
N TYR A 675 -4.77 0.07 34.28
CA TYR A 675 -5.43 -0.67 33.20
C TYR A 675 -5.10 -2.17 33.22
N PRO A 676 -5.94 -3.01 33.84
CA PRO A 676 -5.82 -4.46 33.74
C PRO A 676 -5.84 -4.99 32.30
N PHE A 677 -6.61 -4.35 31.42
CA PHE A 677 -6.72 -4.72 30.00
C PHE A 677 -5.34 -4.69 29.31
N TRP A 678 -4.59 -3.59 29.46
CA TRP A 678 -3.29 -3.44 28.81
C TRP A 678 -2.21 -4.35 29.38
N GLU A 679 -2.37 -4.83 30.62
CA GLU A 679 -1.46 -5.83 31.19
C GLU A 679 -1.81 -7.28 30.76
N GLY A 680 -2.92 -7.46 30.06
CA GLY A 680 -3.40 -8.73 29.50
C GLY A 680 -4.18 -9.60 30.48
N CYS A 681 -4.79 -8.98 31.49
CA CYS A 681 -5.62 -9.67 32.48
C CYS A 681 -6.96 -10.11 31.88
N SER A 682 -7.44 -11.32 32.19
CA SER A 682 -8.80 -11.74 31.80
C SER A 682 -9.87 -10.94 32.55
N ILE A 683 -11.08 -10.87 32.00
CA ILE A 683 -12.17 -10.11 32.60
C ILE A 683 -12.55 -10.64 34.00
N GLU A 684 -12.45 -11.96 34.22
CA GLU A 684 -12.77 -12.61 35.49
C GLU A 684 -11.84 -12.19 36.63
N GLN A 685 -10.59 -11.84 36.30
CA GLN A 685 -9.58 -11.44 37.29
C GLN A 685 -9.36 -9.92 37.34
N SER A 686 -9.95 -9.19 36.39
CA SER A 686 -9.70 -7.76 36.16
C SER A 686 -9.98 -6.87 37.37
N ALA A 687 -11.07 -7.13 38.11
CA ALA A 687 -11.42 -6.38 39.32
C ALA A 687 -10.38 -6.60 40.42
N THR A 688 -10.00 -7.86 40.65
CA THR A 688 -8.93 -8.19 41.61
C THR A 688 -7.65 -7.48 41.19
N TYR A 689 -7.24 -7.59 39.93
CA TYR A 689 -6.04 -6.96 39.39
C TYR A 689 -6.00 -5.45 39.64
N LEU A 690 -7.13 -4.74 39.44
CA LEU A 690 -7.24 -3.32 39.75
C LEU A 690 -7.04 -3.03 41.24
N LYS A 691 -7.66 -3.82 42.13
CA LYS A 691 -7.48 -3.70 43.59
C LYS A 691 -5.99 -3.83 43.96
N GLN A 692 -5.28 -4.75 43.31
CA GLN A 692 -3.85 -4.97 43.53
C GLN A 692 -2.99 -3.79 43.04
N MET A 693 -3.25 -3.27 41.83
CA MET A 693 -2.58 -2.06 41.32
C MET A 693 -2.74 -0.88 42.29
N TYR A 694 -3.96 -0.68 42.79
CA TYR A 694 -4.26 0.38 43.76
C TYR A 694 -3.54 0.17 45.10
N ALA A 695 -3.56 -1.05 45.64
CA ALA A 695 -2.89 -1.37 46.91
C ALA A 695 -1.36 -1.15 46.83
N VAL A 696 -0.73 -1.55 45.72
CA VAL A 696 0.70 -1.30 45.47
C VAL A 696 0.98 0.20 45.45
N THR A 697 0.12 0.99 44.81
CA THR A 697 0.24 2.46 44.77
C THR A 697 0.09 3.08 46.17
N GLN A 698 -0.92 2.65 46.93
CA GLN A 698 -1.14 3.11 48.31
C GLN A 698 0.06 2.83 49.22
N GLN A 699 0.69 1.67 49.07
CA GLN A 699 1.84 1.29 49.88
C GLN A 699 3.02 2.24 49.68
N VAL A 700 3.25 2.71 48.46
CA VAL A 700 4.35 3.65 48.14
C VAL A 700 3.98 5.12 48.34
N ALA A 701 2.69 5.46 48.41
CA ALA A 701 2.21 6.84 48.53
C ALA A 701 2.58 7.55 49.84
N ASN A 702 3.15 6.85 50.83
CA ASN A 702 3.65 7.41 52.09
C ASN A 702 2.61 8.31 52.83
N GLY A 703 1.37 7.85 52.89
CA GLY A 703 0.25 8.55 53.55
C GLY A 703 -0.40 9.67 52.73
N LYS A 704 0.08 9.95 51.51
CA LYS A 704 -0.58 10.89 50.59
C LYS A 704 -1.85 10.28 50.00
N PRO A 705 -2.88 11.08 49.68
CA PRO A 705 -4.07 10.57 49.00
C PRO A 705 -3.72 9.95 47.64
N VAL A 706 -4.36 8.83 47.31
CA VAL A 706 -4.21 8.13 46.03
C VAL A 706 -5.54 8.16 45.29
N ILE A 707 -5.52 8.55 44.02
CA ILE A 707 -6.68 8.58 43.12
C ILE A 707 -6.37 7.71 41.90
N ILE A 708 -7.31 6.83 41.55
CA ILE A 708 -7.25 6.12 40.26
C ILE A 708 -7.78 7.09 39.20
N THR A 709 -6.89 7.57 38.35
CA THR A 709 -7.23 8.65 37.41
C THR A 709 -7.70 8.15 36.06
N GLU A 710 -7.36 6.92 35.70
CA GLU A 710 -7.87 6.23 34.52
C GLU A 710 -7.98 4.73 34.79
N THR A 711 -9.12 4.18 34.43
CA THR A 711 -9.33 2.74 34.27
C THR A 711 -10.55 2.49 33.41
N GLY A 712 -10.57 1.42 32.63
CA GLY A 712 -11.72 1.07 31.79
C GLY A 712 -11.54 -0.26 31.09
N TRP A 713 -12.47 -0.56 30.19
CA TRP A 713 -12.39 -1.75 29.34
C TRP A 713 -13.04 -1.48 27.98
N PRO A 714 -12.36 -1.79 26.86
CA PRO A 714 -12.86 -1.53 25.52
C PRO A 714 -13.96 -2.52 25.11
N ASN A 715 -14.97 -2.06 24.37
CA ASN A 715 -16.05 -2.94 23.92
C ASN A 715 -15.77 -3.66 22.59
N GLN A 716 -14.77 -3.20 21.82
CA GLN A 716 -14.38 -3.76 20.51
C GLN A 716 -12.89 -3.54 20.25
N GLY A 717 -12.32 -4.27 19.29
CA GLY A 717 -10.92 -4.14 18.84
C GLY A 717 -10.10 -5.42 19.02
N ASP A 718 -8.77 -5.29 18.93
CA ASP A 718 -7.84 -6.39 19.14
C ASP A 718 -7.72 -6.78 20.62
N HIS A 719 -7.51 -8.07 20.90
CA HIS A 719 -7.27 -8.57 22.26
C HIS A 719 -5.83 -8.33 22.71
N THR A 720 -5.62 -8.18 24.01
CA THR A 720 -4.29 -8.15 24.64
C THR A 720 -4.12 -9.39 25.50
N LYS A 721 -3.42 -10.42 25.01
CA LYS A 721 -3.33 -11.74 25.69
C LYS A 721 -4.72 -12.29 26.06
N ASP A 722 -5.02 -12.46 27.34
CA ASP A 722 -6.29 -12.99 27.83
C ASP A 722 -7.37 -11.89 28.01
N ALA A 723 -7.01 -10.62 27.77
CA ALA A 723 -7.93 -9.49 27.83
C ALA A 723 -8.71 -9.34 26.51
N GLU A 724 -9.96 -9.80 26.51
CA GLU A 724 -10.84 -9.75 25.35
C GLU A 724 -11.79 -8.53 25.37
N PRO A 725 -11.78 -7.68 24.34
CA PRO A 725 -12.76 -6.60 24.20
C PRO A 725 -14.13 -7.15 23.79
N SER A 726 -15.17 -6.80 24.55
CA SER A 726 -16.57 -7.07 24.19
C SER A 726 -17.49 -6.14 24.97
N GLU A 727 -18.71 -5.92 24.47
CA GLU A 727 -19.72 -5.13 25.21
C GLU A 727 -20.01 -5.73 26.59
N ASN A 728 -20.07 -7.06 26.67
CA ASN A 728 -20.32 -7.78 27.91
C ASN A 728 -19.17 -7.57 28.92
N ASN A 729 -17.92 -7.68 28.47
CA ASN A 729 -16.75 -7.48 29.32
C ASN A 729 -16.62 -6.02 29.76
N ALA A 730 -16.92 -5.07 28.88
CA ALA A 730 -16.94 -3.65 29.23
C ALA A 730 -17.96 -3.34 30.34
N MET A 731 -19.17 -3.90 30.25
CA MET A 731 -20.19 -3.74 31.30
C MET A 731 -19.77 -4.41 32.62
N LYS A 732 -19.27 -5.66 32.58
CA LYS A 732 -18.79 -6.37 33.77
C LYS A 732 -17.69 -5.58 34.49
N TYR A 733 -16.71 -5.08 33.73
CA TYR A 733 -15.62 -4.29 34.27
C TYR A 733 -16.14 -3.01 34.92
N PHE A 734 -17.01 -2.27 34.23
CA PHE A 734 -17.61 -1.06 34.76
C PHE A 734 -18.36 -1.30 36.08
N ILE A 735 -19.21 -2.33 36.13
CA ILE A 735 -20.02 -2.67 37.30
C ILE A 735 -19.12 -2.98 38.50
N ASP A 736 -18.15 -3.89 38.34
CA ASP A 736 -17.27 -4.31 39.43
C ASP A 736 -16.42 -3.16 39.95
N THR A 737 -15.81 -2.39 39.04
CA THR A 737 -14.91 -1.30 39.42
C THR A 737 -15.66 -0.15 40.09
N ALA A 738 -16.83 0.23 39.59
CA ALA A 738 -17.65 1.28 40.19
C ALA A 738 -18.20 0.87 41.56
N ASN A 739 -18.70 -0.36 41.71
CA ASN A 739 -19.22 -0.86 42.98
C ASN A 739 -18.11 -0.99 44.03
N TRP A 740 -16.96 -1.57 43.66
CA TRP A 740 -15.82 -1.69 44.56
C TRP A 740 -15.32 -0.32 45.03
N ALA A 741 -15.14 0.62 44.10
CA ALA A 741 -14.66 1.95 44.43
C ALA A 741 -15.64 2.70 45.33
N GLY A 742 -16.95 2.59 45.06
CA GLY A 742 -18.00 3.19 45.90
C GLY A 742 -18.05 2.61 47.31
N GLN A 743 -17.94 1.29 47.46
CA GLN A 743 -17.99 0.61 48.77
C GLN A 743 -16.75 0.90 49.64
N ASN A 744 -15.59 1.11 49.01
CA ASN A 744 -14.32 1.35 49.71
C ASN A 744 -13.92 2.83 49.74
N GLU A 745 -14.82 3.72 49.33
CA GLU A 745 -14.59 5.17 49.24
C GLU A 745 -13.30 5.53 48.45
N VAL A 746 -12.99 4.75 47.41
CA VAL A 746 -11.82 4.96 46.55
C VAL A 746 -12.18 6.01 45.48
N PRO A 747 -11.48 7.16 45.42
CA PRO A 747 -11.70 8.13 44.37
C PRO A 747 -11.19 7.56 43.03
N LEU A 748 -12.13 7.29 42.12
CA LEU A 748 -11.89 6.66 40.83
C LEU A 748 -12.51 7.50 39.70
N PHE A 749 -11.71 7.72 38.65
CA PHE A 749 -12.14 8.33 37.40
C PHE A 749 -12.23 7.25 36.32
N TYR A 750 -13.46 6.95 35.87
CA TYR A 750 -13.66 5.96 34.83
C TYR A 750 -13.27 6.53 33.46
N PHE A 751 -12.61 5.71 32.66
CA PHE A 751 -12.12 6.05 31.33
C PHE A 751 -12.84 5.23 30.25
N SER A 752 -13.49 5.85 29.26
CA SER A 752 -13.71 7.29 29.03
C SER A 752 -15.19 7.62 28.94
N SER A 753 -15.54 8.91 28.90
CA SER A 753 -16.93 9.32 28.69
C SER A 753 -17.44 8.89 27.30
N PHE A 754 -16.78 9.34 26.22
CA PHE A 754 -17.21 9.07 24.85
C PHE A 754 -16.19 8.21 24.10
N ASP A 755 -16.64 7.43 23.12
CA ASP A 755 -15.76 6.81 22.13
C ASP A 755 -15.04 7.90 21.31
N GLU A 756 -13.75 7.67 21.06
CA GLU A 756 -12.83 8.66 20.50
C GLU A 756 -12.22 8.13 19.19
N SER A 757 -12.93 8.27 18.08
CA SER A 757 -12.50 7.76 16.77
C SER A 757 -11.09 8.21 16.36
N TRP A 758 -10.67 9.40 16.80
CA TRP A 758 -9.35 9.94 16.49
C TRP A 758 -8.20 9.15 17.14
N LYS A 759 -8.46 8.41 18.23
CA LYS A 759 -7.45 7.59 18.90
C LYS A 759 -6.98 6.39 18.07
N VAL A 760 -7.74 5.96 17.06
CA VAL A 760 -7.28 4.91 16.15
C VAL A 760 -5.94 5.27 15.48
N HIS A 761 -5.74 6.55 15.15
CA HIS A 761 -4.50 7.04 14.53
C HIS A 761 -3.26 6.94 15.44
N HIS A 762 -3.46 6.91 16.77
CA HIS A 762 -2.38 7.00 17.75
C HIS A 762 -2.22 5.71 18.59
N GLU A 763 -3.32 5.02 18.90
CA GLU A 763 -3.42 3.93 19.87
C GLU A 763 -4.05 2.66 19.28
N GLY A 764 -4.36 2.63 17.97
CA GLY A 764 -4.96 1.49 17.28
C GLY A 764 -6.47 1.33 17.55
N ASP A 765 -7.07 0.27 17.01
CA ASP A 765 -8.53 0.08 16.99
C ASP A 765 -9.16 0.08 18.40
N VAL A 766 -8.44 -0.47 19.37
CA VAL A 766 -8.88 -0.51 20.78
C VAL A 766 -8.95 0.89 21.39
N GLY A 767 -8.02 1.80 21.07
CA GLY A 767 -7.91 3.14 21.67
C GLY A 767 -9.17 4.00 21.50
N ALA A 768 -9.98 3.74 20.48
CA ALA A 768 -11.20 4.52 20.20
C ALA A 768 -12.47 4.02 20.91
N ARG A 769 -12.42 2.89 21.63
CA ARG A 769 -13.61 2.10 22.00
C ARG A 769 -13.87 1.99 23.52
N TRP A 770 -13.39 2.96 24.28
CA TRP A 770 -13.43 2.98 25.75
C TRP A 770 -14.64 3.73 26.34
N GLY A 771 -15.42 4.42 25.50
CA GLY A 771 -16.53 5.26 25.96
C GLY A 771 -17.68 4.45 26.54
N LEU A 772 -18.33 5.00 27.56
CA LEU A 772 -19.67 4.56 27.99
C LEU A 772 -20.75 5.04 27.00
N TRP A 773 -20.52 6.21 26.40
CA TRP A 773 -21.29 6.75 25.28
C TRP A 773 -20.53 6.57 23.96
N ASP A 774 -21.27 6.41 22.87
CA ASP A 774 -20.70 6.39 21.54
C ASP A 774 -20.28 7.80 21.10
N LYS A 775 -19.65 7.89 19.93
CA LYS A 775 -19.21 9.17 19.34
C LYS A 775 -20.34 10.18 19.09
N ASN A 776 -21.59 9.72 19.05
CA ASN A 776 -22.79 10.52 18.81
C ASN A 776 -23.56 10.78 20.13
N GLU A 777 -22.92 10.59 21.28
CA GLU A 777 -23.50 10.88 22.61
C GLU A 777 -24.64 9.93 23.01
N ASN A 778 -24.79 8.78 22.34
CA ASN A 778 -25.75 7.75 22.73
C ASN A 778 -25.11 6.76 23.70
N LEU A 779 -25.83 6.37 24.75
CA LEU A 779 -25.34 5.38 25.70
C LEU A 779 -25.26 4.00 25.03
N LYS A 780 -24.09 3.35 25.08
CA LYS A 780 -23.80 2.13 24.29
C LYS A 780 -24.52 0.87 24.77
N PHE A 781 -24.79 0.78 26.07
CA PHE A 781 -25.18 -0.47 26.71
C PHE A 781 -26.65 -0.54 27.15
N GLN A 782 -27.55 0.11 26.40
CA GLN A 782 -29.00 0.07 26.66
C GLN A 782 -29.65 -1.27 26.33
#